data_AF-A0A5N6GPK3-F1
#
_entry.id   AF-A0A5N6GPK3-F1
#
_cell.length_a   1.000
_cell.length_b   1.000
_cell.length_c   1.000
_cell.angle_alpha   90.00
_cell.angle_beta   90.00
_cell.angle_gamma   90.00
#
_symmetry.space_group_name_H-M   'P 1'
#
loop_
_entity.id
_entity.type
_entity.pdbx_description
1 polymer ?
#
loop_
_entity_poly.entity_id
_entity_poly.type
_entity_poly.pdbx_seq_one_letter_code
_entity_poly.pdbx_strand_id
1 'polypeptide(L)'
;MGMSSCSVSFFRSKFRIPLLSSLDGKSKGIRTGARRSTAGSRSFGRFVARRTNGANEPGGRQKDEQMQEKELDAVFALIDYIAAVLARLLCQMAGKKYWWNNVVAFLAQRVTKLKVLMLDMHANTIISCQAGEAALDRTDLSSRLSSGILDEEECEEVLRMIDADAKQGLRTTANTDVARYCVEQNRFRSGINLTFRYLLMALRFQNRLGLQGTSFEICGMVYATGFEDFKALLFQDLDLEYSASSDQDTLNTAYPAFEILNQTLANVKQVKSNPLRADDYLPSDLVQCKSNYAIMATMDDIITVMIPLLLTSPLAVANLTKFRTMVLLTCNAEGIVQVYKDIDYNAFFEMHTSTFKEDSKDWNAMRLSEAVDGRLFSRRTLISDGKYFEKPEWFAQRMVSLPHEMSKWVIDERSIMVPCGAQVCYRVLVAFLIAGGGFCIMAVGERIAGVDPSNLSSYLWLVAGFYLLVCKSRYVEEWPWKDFLHFRVRCRSVSELHAITGINKQFIMAKLLHDDSGGSMLKTRGPYNKVFLQRDANDGFSIDCPLEIRTLLLSGLIMLKVATSRGHALVCLDARRRTELKVVEHRGNQEQEHLVCEDINRLYKLRTQSGSQGNTRLQLVRSKELKWKRVQGVYRQTYADFI
;
A
#
# COMPACT_ATOMS: atom_id res chain seq x y z
N MET A 1 12.74 -13.18 32.94
CA MET A 1 12.32 -12.11 32.01
C MET A 1 10.98 -11.59 32.49
N GLY A 2 10.92 -10.34 32.95
CA GLY A 2 9.63 -9.74 33.33
C GLY A 2 8.79 -9.55 32.08
N MET A 3 7.59 -10.15 32.04
CA MET A 3 6.67 -10.00 30.92
C MET A 3 6.03 -8.62 31.00
N SER A 4 6.41 -7.74 30.05
CA SER A 4 5.64 -6.54 29.75
C SER A 4 4.28 -6.95 29.18
N SER A 5 3.20 -6.40 29.71
CA SER A 5 1.85 -6.66 29.19
C SER A 5 1.75 -6.18 27.74
N CYS A 6 1.26 -7.04 26.84
CA CYS A 6 1.05 -6.77 25.43
C CYS A 6 -0.45 -6.70 25.13
N SER A 7 -0.84 -5.84 24.20
CA SER A 7 -2.23 -5.48 23.99
C SER A 7 -2.56 -5.24 22.53
N VAL A 8 -3.80 -5.54 22.13
CA VAL A 8 -4.31 -5.31 20.77
C VAL A 8 -5.58 -4.47 20.79
N SER A 9 -5.60 -3.41 19.99
CA SER A 9 -6.76 -2.54 19.70
C SER A 9 -7.26 -2.79 18.28
N PHE A 10 -8.58 -2.86 18.06
CA PHE A 10 -9.13 -3.05 16.71
C PHE A 10 -10.52 -2.45 16.47
N PHE A 11 -10.85 -2.28 15.18
CA PHE A 11 -12.08 -1.68 14.66
C PHE A 11 -12.78 -2.58 13.63
N ARG A 12 -14.11 -2.80 13.78
CA ARG A 12 -14.94 -3.73 12.98
C ARG A 12 -15.90 -3.04 12.01
N SER A 13 -15.82 -3.36 10.71
CA SER A 13 -16.90 -3.21 9.72
C SER A 13 -17.57 -4.58 9.44
N LYS A 14 -18.82 -4.63 8.94
CA LYS A 14 -19.62 -5.87 8.80
C LYS A 14 -18.96 -6.91 7.87
N PHE A 15 -18.34 -7.94 8.43
CA PHE A 15 -17.90 -9.14 7.71
C PHE A 15 -19.08 -10.09 7.45
N ARG A 16 -19.27 -10.52 6.19
CA ARG A 16 -20.26 -11.54 5.81
C ARG A 16 -19.56 -12.90 5.74
N ILE A 17 -20.05 -13.87 6.53
CA ILE A 17 -19.51 -15.22 6.65
C ILE A 17 -20.06 -16.08 5.50
N PRO A 18 -19.23 -16.66 4.61
CA PRO A 18 -19.63 -17.84 3.86
C PRO A 18 -19.37 -19.08 4.73
N LEU A 19 -20.44 -19.69 5.23
CA LEU A 19 -20.39 -20.99 5.91
C LEU A 19 -19.99 -22.07 4.90
N LEU A 20 -18.84 -22.71 5.10
CA LEU A 20 -18.51 -23.99 4.49
C LEU A 20 -18.70 -25.08 5.56
N SER A 21 -19.81 -25.79 5.47
CA SER A 21 -20.11 -26.98 6.23
C SER A 21 -19.52 -28.22 5.56
N SER A 22 -19.11 -29.17 6.41
CA SER A 22 -18.94 -30.60 6.12
C SER A 22 -17.79 -31.01 5.20
N LEU A 23 -16.76 -31.63 5.79
CA LEU A 23 -16.16 -32.85 5.25
C LEU A 23 -15.54 -33.63 6.43
N ASP A 24 -16.40 -34.40 7.08
CA ASP A 24 -16.06 -35.41 8.08
C ASP A 24 -15.67 -36.69 7.32
N GLY A 25 -14.44 -37.17 7.48
CA GLY A 25 -13.88 -38.23 6.64
C GLY A 25 -12.79 -39.03 7.36
N LYS A 26 -13.24 -40.05 8.10
CA LYS A 26 -12.43 -41.10 8.75
C LYS A 26 -11.31 -41.64 7.84
N SER A 27 -10.08 -41.71 8.37
CA SER A 27 -9.04 -42.60 7.82
C SER A 27 -8.43 -43.47 8.91
N LYS A 28 -8.48 -44.79 8.65
CA LYS A 28 -8.00 -45.90 9.48
C LYS A 28 -6.48 -46.01 9.42
N GLY A 29 -5.91 -46.46 10.54
CA GLY A 29 -4.49 -46.71 10.69
C GLY A 29 -3.93 -47.80 9.79
N ILE A 30 -2.65 -47.65 9.44
CA ILE A 30 -1.79 -48.69 8.91
C ILE A 30 -0.46 -48.64 9.69
N ARG A 31 -0.18 -49.73 10.40
CA ARG A 31 1.13 -50.06 10.97
C ARG A 31 2.01 -50.60 9.84
N THR A 32 3.24 -50.12 9.76
CA THR A 32 4.36 -50.91 9.21
C THR A 32 5.61 -50.63 10.05
N GLY A 33 6.16 -51.69 10.62
CA GLY A 33 7.50 -51.66 11.20
C GLY A 33 8.54 -52.00 10.15
N ALA A 34 9.80 -51.60 10.38
CA ALA A 34 10.93 -52.52 10.47
C ALA A 34 12.28 -51.79 10.54
N ARG A 35 13.11 -52.29 11.46
CA ARG A 35 14.56 -52.53 11.39
C ARG A 35 15.56 -51.35 11.43
N ARG A 36 16.21 -51.30 12.60
CA ARG A 36 17.61 -50.93 12.81
C ARG A 36 18.56 -51.71 11.91
N SER A 37 19.58 -51.02 11.39
CA SER A 37 20.86 -51.59 10.97
C SER A 37 21.98 -50.63 11.40
N THR A 38 23.09 -51.22 11.80
CA THR A 38 24.19 -50.70 12.60
C THR A 38 25.39 -50.21 11.78
N ALA A 39 26.05 -49.19 12.33
CA ALA A 39 27.50 -48.96 12.43
C ALA A 39 28.39 -48.99 11.15
N GLY A 40 29.13 -47.89 10.95
CA GLY A 40 30.29 -47.81 10.08
C GLY A 40 31.06 -46.50 10.31
N SER A 41 32.12 -46.59 11.09
CA SER A 41 32.99 -45.51 11.57
C SER A 41 34.07 -45.10 10.56
N ARG A 42 34.42 -43.80 10.47
CA ARG A 42 35.80 -43.23 10.60
C ARG A 42 35.94 -41.78 10.09
N SER A 43 36.09 -40.87 11.05
CA SER A 43 37.02 -39.71 11.15
C SER A 43 37.76 -39.16 9.93
N PHE A 44 37.68 -37.83 9.73
CA PHE A 44 38.76 -36.81 9.92
C PHE A 44 38.18 -35.41 9.57
N GLY A 45 37.95 -34.49 10.53
CA GLY A 45 38.87 -33.41 10.97
C GLY A 45 38.93 -32.27 9.94
N ARG A 46 38.65 -30.98 10.18
CA ARG A 46 38.63 -30.06 11.33
C ARG A 46 37.82 -28.81 10.94
N PHE A 47 36.94 -28.29 11.79
CA PHE A 47 36.75 -26.83 12.02
C PHE A 47 35.70 -26.56 13.12
N VAL A 48 35.97 -26.97 14.36
CA VAL A 48 35.27 -26.41 15.53
C VAL A 48 36.28 -26.28 16.65
N ALA A 49 36.77 -25.07 16.87
CA ALA A 49 37.59 -24.73 18.02
C ALA A 49 37.08 -23.43 18.65
N ARG A 50 35.95 -23.51 19.36
CA ARG A 50 35.66 -22.68 20.54
C ARG A 50 34.43 -23.17 21.32
N ARG A 51 34.56 -24.30 22.01
CA ARG A 51 33.73 -24.62 23.20
C ARG A 51 34.36 -25.81 23.94
N THR A 52 35.45 -25.51 24.65
CA THR A 52 35.93 -26.36 25.74
C THR A 52 36.33 -25.41 26.86
N ASN A 53 35.50 -25.36 27.91
CA ASN A 53 35.92 -25.54 29.30
C ASN A 53 34.72 -25.28 30.22
N GLY A 54 33.96 -26.33 30.46
CA GLY A 54 33.02 -26.48 31.57
C GLY A 54 32.97 -27.98 31.86
N ALA A 55 33.47 -28.36 33.03
CA ALA A 55 33.82 -29.73 33.39
C ALA A 55 32.62 -30.69 33.41
N ASN A 56 32.94 -31.97 33.18
CA ASN A 56 32.04 -33.12 33.26
C ASN A 56 31.24 -33.17 34.57
N GLU A 57 29.94 -32.86 34.49
CA GLU A 57 28.93 -33.48 35.34
C GLU A 57 28.00 -34.34 34.47
N PRO A 58 27.75 -35.61 34.82
CA PRO A 58 26.87 -36.50 34.06
C PRO A 58 25.40 -36.01 33.98
N GLY A 59 25.03 -35.03 34.81
CA GLY A 59 23.73 -34.33 34.74
C GLY A 59 23.66 -33.18 33.72
N GLY A 60 24.78 -32.69 33.19
CA GLY A 60 24.81 -31.59 32.22
C GLY A 60 24.37 -32.02 30.81
N ARG A 61 24.84 -33.20 30.36
CA ARG A 61 24.57 -33.71 29.02
C ARG A 61 23.09 -34.07 28.78
N GLN A 62 22.44 -34.66 29.79
CA GLN A 62 21.00 -34.95 29.75
C GLN A 62 20.14 -33.67 29.80
N LYS A 63 20.59 -32.64 30.52
CA LYS A 63 19.88 -31.34 30.54
C LYS A 63 20.02 -30.60 29.22
N ASP A 64 21.19 -30.65 28.59
CA ASP A 64 21.44 -30.04 27.28
C ASP A 64 20.63 -30.74 26.18
N GLU A 65 20.56 -32.08 26.18
CA GLU A 65 19.75 -32.87 25.24
C GLU A 65 18.24 -32.60 25.42
N GLN A 66 17.74 -32.55 26.66
CA GLN A 66 16.35 -32.21 26.95
C GLN A 66 15.99 -30.76 26.63
N MET A 67 16.94 -29.82 26.79
CA MET A 67 16.75 -28.42 26.42
C MET A 67 16.67 -28.27 24.90
N GLN A 68 17.53 -28.98 24.18
CA GLN A 68 17.55 -29.00 22.72
C GLN A 68 16.28 -29.64 22.13
N GLU A 69 15.76 -30.71 22.75
CA GLU A 69 14.49 -31.34 22.36
C GLU A 69 13.30 -30.38 22.56
N LYS A 70 13.24 -29.67 23.69
CA LYS A 70 12.20 -28.65 23.95
C LYS A 70 12.26 -27.45 23.01
N GLU A 71 13.45 -27.01 22.65
CA GLU A 71 13.64 -25.94 21.65
C GLU A 71 13.14 -26.40 20.27
N LEU A 72 13.45 -27.63 19.88
CA LEU A 72 13.00 -28.21 18.61
C LEU A 72 11.47 -28.35 18.56
N ASP A 73 10.85 -28.82 19.65
CA ASP A 73 9.39 -28.93 19.76
C ASP A 73 8.70 -27.57 19.63
N ALA A 74 9.25 -26.53 20.26
CA ALA A 74 8.73 -25.16 20.15
C ALA A 74 8.83 -24.63 18.71
N VAL A 75 9.94 -24.91 18.02
CA VAL A 75 10.10 -24.54 16.61
C VAL A 75 9.12 -25.29 15.72
N PHE A 76 8.90 -26.59 15.95
CA PHE A 76 7.93 -27.37 15.19
C PHE A 76 6.51 -26.87 15.39
N ALA A 77 6.14 -26.50 16.62
CA ALA A 77 4.84 -25.89 16.91
C ALA A 77 4.67 -24.54 16.20
N LEU A 78 5.71 -23.69 16.17
CA LEU A 78 5.68 -22.42 15.44
C LEU A 78 5.50 -22.64 13.93
N ILE A 79 6.25 -23.57 13.34
CA ILE A 79 6.14 -23.89 11.91
C ILE A 79 4.73 -24.42 11.59
N ASP A 80 4.19 -25.31 12.42
CA ASP A 80 2.82 -25.82 12.24
C ASP A 80 1.78 -24.71 12.34
N TYR A 81 1.95 -23.80 13.29
CA TYR A 81 1.03 -22.69 13.45
C TYR A 81 1.06 -21.75 12.25
N ILE A 82 2.25 -21.35 11.79
CA ILE A 82 2.43 -20.56 10.56
C ILE A 82 1.78 -21.28 9.37
N ALA A 83 2.03 -22.58 9.22
CA ALA A 83 1.45 -23.38 8.15
C ALA A 83 -0.07 -23.44 8.22
N ALA A 84 -0.65 -23.59 9.41
CA ALA A 84 -2.09 -23.64 9.61
C ALA A 84 -2.75 -22.30 9.23
N VAL A 85 -2.16 -21.18 9.63
CA VAL A 85 -2.66 -19.84 9.27
C VAL A 85 -2.52 -19.61 7.76
N LEU A 86 -1.39 -19.97 7.16
CA LEU A 86 -1.18 -19.89 5.71
C LEU A 86 -2.15 -20.78 4.93
N ALA A 87 -2.40 -22.01 5.39
CA ALA A 87 -3.35 -22.92 4.77
C ALA A 87 -4.76 -22.31 4.77
N ARG A 88 -5.19 -21.72 5.90
CA ARG A 88 -6.48 -21.01 5.99
C ARG A 88 -6.54 -19.85 5.00
N LEU A 89 -5.48 -19.05 4.92
CA LEU A 89 -5.40 -17.92 3.99
C LEU A 89 -5.47 -18.38 2.54
N LEU A 90 -4.62 -19.34 2.13
CA LEU A 90 -4.60 -19.89 0.77
C LEU A 90 -5.95 -20.48 0.36
N CYS A 91 -6.65 -21.17 1.26
CA CYS A 91 -7.99 -21.70 1.01
C CYS A 91 -9.06 -20.61 0.83
N GLN A 92 -8.88 -19.44 1.43
CA GLN A 92 -9.80 -18.30 1.30
C GLN A 92 -9.41 -17.33 0.16
N MET A 93 -8.18 -17.40 -0.34
CA MET A 93 -7.73 -16.58 -1.47
C MET A 93 -8.24 -17.09 -2.82
N ALA A 94 -8.24 -18.41 -2.98
CA ALA A 94 -8.62 -19.07 -4.22
C ALA A 94 -9.24 -20.44 -3.95
N GLY A 95 -10.18 -20.83 -4.80
CA GLY A 95 -10.92 -22.09 -4.67
C GLY A 95 -10.60 -23.12 -5.76
N LYS A 96 -11.31 -24.26 -5.66
CA LYS A 96 -11.35 -25.40 -6.59
C LYS A 96 -10.27 -26.46 -6.38
N LYS A 97 -10.54 -27.64 -6.94
CA LYS A 97 -9.77 -28.88 -6.74
C LYS A 97 -8.30 -28.74 -7.13
N TYR A 98 -8.01 -28.02 -8.22
CA TYR A 98 -6.63 -27.82 -8.68
C TYR A 98 -5.81 -27.03 -7.64
N TRP A 99 -6.34 -25.90 -7.16
CA TRP A 99 -5.66 -25.06 -6.17
C TRP A 99 -5.40 -25.83 -4.87
N TRP A 100 -6.41 -26.52 -4.33
CA TRP A 100 -6.26 -27.28 -3.09
C TRP A 100 -5.29 -28.45 -3.24
N ASN A 101 -5.40 -29.22 -4.32
CA ASN A 101 -4.58 -30.42 -4.52
C ASN A 101 -3.11 -30.11 -4.77
N ASN A 102 -2.78 -28.95 -5.34
CA ASN A 102 -1.41 -28.59 -5.68
C ASN A 102 -0.80 -27.64 -4.65
N VAL A 103 -1.45 -26.52 -4.35
CA VAL A 103 -0.87 -25.47 -3.50
C VAL A 103 -0.90 -25.87 -2.02
N VAL A 104 -2.03 -26.36 -1.51
CA VAL A 104 -2.14 -26.76 -0.09
C VAL A 104 -1.37 -28.05 0.17
N ALA A 105 -1.39 -29.01 -0.77
CA ALA A 105 -0.56 -30.21 -0.65
C ALA A 105 0.95 -29.87 -0.64
N PHE A 106 1.38 -28.95 -1.51
CA PHE A 106 2.76 -28.50 -1.54
C PHE A 106 3.16 -27.78 -0.24
N LEU A 107 2.27 -26.97 0.36
CA LEU A 107 2.48 -26.40 1.69
C LEU A 107 2.79 -27.49 2.73
N ALA A 108 1.99 -28.55 2.79
CA ALA A 108 2.18 -29.66 3.72
C ALA A 108 3.49 -30.42 3.49
N GLN A 109 3.85 -30.67 2.22
CA GLN A 109 5.13 -31.27 1.86
C GLN A 109 6.30 -30.38 2.31
N ARG A 110 6.16 -29.06 2.13
CA ARG A 110 7.20 -28.10 2.45
C ARG A 110 7.43 -27.98 3.95
N VAL A 111 6.36 -27.95 4.74
CA VAL A 111 6.40 -27.96 6.21
C VAL A 111 7.10 -29.21 6.73
N THR A 112 6.75 -30.38 6.20
CA THR A 112 7.42 -31.64 6.54
C THR A 112 8.92 -31.57 6.23
N LYS A 113 9.28 -31.06 5.05
CA LYS A 113 10.68 -30.89 4.67
C LYS A 113 11.43 -29.93 5.59
N LEU A 114 10.83 -28.81 5.98
CA LEU A 114 11.43 -27.86 6.92
C LEU A 114 11.72 -28.52 8.27
N LYS A 115 10.75 -29.26 8.83
CA LYS A 115 10.92 -29.97 10.11
C LYS A 115 12.01 -31.04 10.05
N VAL A 116 12.03 -31.84 8.98
CA VAL A 116 13.08 -32.87 8.78
C VAL A 116 14.46 -32.22 8.69
N LEU A 117 14.59 -31.14 7.91
CA LEU A 117 15.85 -30.40 7.79
C LEU A 117 16.32 -29.89 9.16
N MET A 118 15.42 -29.49 10.06
CA MET A 118 15.80 -28.97 11.37
C MET A 118 16.26 -30.03 12.38
N LEU A 119 15.98 -31.32 12.17
CA LEU A 119 16.48 -32.40 13.03
C LEU A 119 18.01 -32.49 13.00
N ASP A 120 18.59 -32.39 11.80
CA ASP A 120 20.03 -32.28 11.57
C ASP A 120 20.25 -31.43 10.32
N MET A 121 20.40 -30.12 10.53
CA MET A 121 20.52 -29.16 9.43
C MET A 121 21.74 -29.44 8.56
N HIS A 122 22.85 -29.89 9.13
CA HIS A 122 24.06 -30.10 8.36
C HIS A 122 23.96 -31.36 7.50
N ALA A 123 23.63 -32.50 8.11
CA ALA A 123 23.54 -33.77 7.39
C ALA A 123 22.42 -33.73 6.35
N ASN A 124 21.24 -33.22 6.70
CA ASN A 124 20.10 -33.21 5.78
C ASN A 124 20.26 -32.19 4.64
N THR A 125 21.00 -31.09 4.85
CA THR A 125 21.35 -30.17 3.76
C THR A 125 22.32 -30.85 2.78
N ILE A 126 23.36 -31.54 3.26
CA ILE A 126 24.29 -32.28 2.38
C ILE A 126 23.53 -33.32 1.54
N ILE A 127 22.68 -34.13 2.19
CA ILE A 127 21.87 -35.14 1.49
C ILE A 127 20.95 -34.48 0.46
N SER A 128 20.31 -33.37 0.82
CA SER A 128 19.41 -32.64 -0.09
C SER A 128 20.15 -32.03 -1.29
N CYS A 129 21.35 -31.49 -1.07
CA CYS A 129 22.21 -30.95 -2.14
C CYS A 129 22.65 -32.06 -3.09
N GLN A 130 23.18 -33.16 -2.57
CA GLN A 130 23.63 -34.31 -3.37
C GLN A 130 22.48 -34.94 -4.17
N ALA A 131 21.30 -35.09 -3.56
CA ALA A 131 20.12 -35.59 -4.25
C ALA A 131 19.62 -34.61 -5.32
N GLY A 132 19.73 -33.30 -5.07
CA GLY A 132 19.40 -32.25 -6.04
C GLY A 132 20.35 -32.24 -7.24
N GLU A 133 21.65 -32.32 -7.00
CA GLU A 133 22.69 -32.42 -8.03
C GLU A 133 22.49 -33.68 -8.88
N ALA A 134 22.33 -34.84 -8.25
CA ALA A 134 22.09 -36.09 -8.98
C ALA A 134 20.79 -36.10 -9.80
N ALA A 135 19.77 -35.35 -9.39
CA ALA A 135 18.53 -35.18 -10.15
C ALA A 135 18.71 -34.19 -11.32
N LEU A 136 19.47 -33.12 -11.10
CA LEU A 136 19.79 -32.13 -12.12
C LEU A 136 20.72 -32.71 -13.19
N ASP A 137 21.75 -33.48 -12.83
CA ASP A 137 22.69 -34.12 -13.76
C ASP A 137 22.02 -35.14 -14.70
N ARG A 138 20.85 -35.67 -14.31
CA ARG A 138 20.03 -36.57 -15.14
C ARG A 138 19.16 -35.84 -16.15
N THR A 139 19.11 -34.51 -16.09
CA THR A 139 18.31 -33.66 -16.96
C THR A 139 19.21 -32.60 -17.60
N ASP A 140 19.16 -32.37 -18.92
CA ASP A 140 19.85 -31.25 -19.59
C ASP A 140 19.31 -29.84 -19.18
N LEU A 141 18.72 -29.75 -17.98
CA LEU A 141 18.05 -28.60 -17.41
C LEU A 141 19.00 -27.79 -16.50
N SER A 142 20.16 -28.34 -16.10
CA SER A 142 21.09 -27.68 -15.16
C SER A 142 21.76 -26.43 -15.73
N SER A 143 21.94 -26.35 -17.06
CA SER A 143 22.45 -25.15 -17.75
C SER A 143 21.38 -24.08 -17.98
N ARG A 144 20.08 -24.41 -17.80
CA ARG A 144 18.94 -23.57 -18.16
C ARG A 144 18.14 -23.06 -16.96
N LEU A 145 18.19 -23.77 -15.84
CA LEU A 145 17.64 -23.30 -14.57
C LEU A 145 18.73 -22.47 -13.87
N SER A 146 18.58 -21.15 -13.87
CA SER A 146 19.40 -20.31 -13.00
C SER A 146 19.20 -20.78 -11.55
N SER A 147 20.23 -20.67 -10.71
CA SER A 147 20.17 -21.04 -9.29
C SER A 147 19.22 -20.16 -8.44
N GLY A 148 18.43 -19.30 -9.10
CA GLY A 148 17.49 -18.37 -8.51
C GLY A 148 16.05 -18.88 -8.37
N ILE A 149 15.23 -18.02 -7.78
CA ILE A 149 13.77 -18.11 -7.90
C ILE A 149 13.48 -17.74 -9.36
N LEU A 150 13.01 -18.70 -10.17
CA LEU A 150 12.57 -18.38 -11.53
C LEU A 150 11.43 -17.38 -11.42
N ASP A 151 11.48 -16.33 -12.23
CA ASP A 151 10.32 -15.47 -12.41
C ASP A 151 9.24 -16.15 -13.27
N GLU A 152 8.10 -15.49 -13.40
CA GLU A 152 6.94 -16.01 -14.13
C GLU A 152 7.25 -16.24 -15.63
N GLU A 153 8.02 -15.33 -16.22
CA GLU A 153 8.36 -15.34 -17.64
C GLU A 153 9.37 -16.44 -17.97
N GLU A 154 10.40 -16.61 -17.14
CA GLU A 154 11.36 -17.71 -17.22
C GLU A 154 10.67 -19.07 -17.05
N CYS A 155 9.74 -19.17 -16.11
CA CYS A 155 8.97 -20.40 -15.89
C CYS A 155 8.13 -20.80 -17.11
N GLU A 156 7.47 -19.84 -17.75
CA GLU A 156 6.64 -20.07 -18.95
C GLU A 156 7.50 -20.40 -20.17
N GLU A 157 8.61 -19.69 -20.36
CA GLU A 157 9.52 -19.95 -21.47
C GLU A 157 10.14 -21.36 -21.37
N VAL A 158 10.52 -21.78 -20.16
CA VAL A 158 11.02 -23.14 -19.94
C VAL A 158 9.94 -24.19 -20.24
N LEU A 159 8.67 -23.96 -19.88
CA LEU A 159 7.60 -24.88 -20.25
C LEU A 159 7.35 -24.94 -21.76
N ARG A 160 7.36 -23.79 -22.46
CA ARG A 160 7.19 -23.75 -23.92
C ARG A 160 8.32 -24.49 -24.63
N MET A 161 9.55 -24.34 -24.16
CA MET A 161 10.68 -25.10 -24.67
C MET A 161 10.54 -26.60 -24.42
N ILE A 162 10.11 -27.01 -23.22
CA ILE A 162 9.84 -28.42 -22.90
C ILE A 162 8.76 -29.00 -23.83
N ASP A 163 7.70 -28.25 -24.10
CA ASP A 163 6.63 -28.67 -25.01
C ASP A 163 7.09 -28.69 -26.48
N ALA A 164 7.98 -27.79 -26.89
CA ALA A 164 8.60 -27.79 -28.22
C ALA A 164 9.54 -29.00 -28.39
N ASP A 165 10.40 -29.28 -27.40
CA ASP A 165 11.30 -30.43 -27.39
C ASP A 165 10.51 -31.76 -27.42
N ALA A 166 9.38 -31.81 -26.72
CA ALA A 166 8.47 -32.94 -26.74
C ALA A 166 7.80 -33.14 -28.11
N LYS A 167 7.34 -32.06 -28.76
CA LYS A 167 6.75 -32.09 -30.11
C LYS A 167 7.76 -32.47 -31.18
N GLN A 168 9.03 -32.11 -31.00
CA GLN A 168 10.13 -32.45 -31.91
C GLN A 168 10.75 -33.84 -31.65
N GLY A 169 10.28 -34.56 -30.63
CA GLY A 169 10.79 -35.90 -30.29
C GLY A 169 12.23 -35.91 -29.73
N LEU A 170 12.74 -34.75 -29.31
CA LEU A 170 14.10 -34.58 -28.79
C LEU A 170 14.28 -35.14 -27.37
N ARG A 171 13.17 -35.39 -26.65
CA ARG A 171 13.15 -35.94 -25.30
C ARG A 171 12.19 -37.11 -25.18
N THR A 172 12.55 -38.10 -24.36
CA THR A 172 11.62 -39.17 -23.97
C THR A 172 10.46 -38.58 -23.17
N THR A 173 9.27 -39.14 -23.30
CA THR A 173 8.06 -38.70 -22.59
C THR A 173 8.28 -38.64 -21.07
N ALA A 174 8.98 -39.63 -20.51
CA ALA A 174 9.34 -39.65 -19.08
C ALA A 174 10.24 -38.47 -18.67
N ASN A 175 11.22 -38.09 -19.50
CA ASN A 175 12.10 -36.96 -19.19
C ASN A 175 11.37 -35.62 -19.31
N THR A 176 10.46 -35.49 -20.28
CA THR A 176 9.58 -34.33 -20.44
C THR A 176 8.66 -34.15 -19.23
N ASP A 177 8.08 -35.23 -18.73
CA ASP A 177 7.18 -35.18 -17.57
C ASP A 177 7.93 -34.84 -16.27
N VAL A 178 9.15 -35.36 -16.09
CA VAL A 178 10.03 -34.99 -14.97
C VAL A 178 10.41 -33.51 -15.04
N ALA A 179 10.78 -33.01 -16.22
CA ALA A 179 11.14 -31.60 -16.40
C ALA A 179 9.95 -30.68 -16.10
N ARG A 180 8.75 -31.01 -16.61
CA ARG A 180 7.51 -30.28 -16.32
C ARG A 180 7.20 -30.28 -14.82
N TYR A 181 7.31 -31.43 -14.17
CA TYR A 181 7.13 -31.54 -12.72
C TYR A 181 8.10 -30.66 -11.94
N CYS A 182 9.39 -30.63 -12.30
CA CYS A 182 10.39 -29.79 -11.64
C CYS A 182 10.08 -28.30 -11.74
N VAL A 183 9.63 -27.84 -12.92
CA VAL A 183 9.23 -26.44 -13.13
C VAL A 183 8.00 -26.10 -12.29
N GLU A 184 6.97 -26.95 -12.31
CA GLU A 184 5.76 -26.80 -11.49
C GLU A 184 6.08 -26.75 -9.98
N GLN A 185 6.95 -27.65 -9.50
CA GLN A 185 7.40 -27.63 -8.11
C GLN A 185 8.15 -26.34 -7.75
N ASN A 186 8.94 -25.79 -8.68
CA ASN A 186 9.66 -24.54 -8.44
C ASN A 186 8.71 -23.34 -8.35
N ARG A 187 7.64 -23.33 -9.17
CA ARG A 187 6.58 -22.31 -9.14
C ARG A 187 5.90 -22.25 -7.77
N PHE A 188 5.43 -23.40 -7.26
CA PHE A 188 4.83 -23.48 -5.91
C PHE A 188 5.85 -23.13 -4.81
N ARG A 189 7.10 -23.53 -4.99
CA ARG A 189 8.21 -23.23 -4.07
C ARG A 189 8.43 -21.73 -3.92
N SER A 190 8.40 -20.97 -5.00
CA SER A 190 8.68 -19.53 -5.02
C SER A 190 7.76 -18.77 -4.06
N GLY A 191 6.44 -18.86 -4.25
CA GLY A 191 5.46 -18.11 -3.47
C GLY A 191 5.40 -18.51 -2.00
N ILE A 192 5.38 -19.83 -1.71
CA ILE A 192 5.30 -20.32 -0.33
C ILE A 192 6.58 -19.99 0.45
N ASN A 193 7.76 -20.20 -0.14
CA ASN A 193 9.01 -19.89 0.55
C ASN A 193 9.17 -18.40 0.80
N LEU A 194 8.77 -17.55 -0.15
CA LEU A 194 8.87 -16.10 0.01
C LEU A 194 8.00 -15.63 1.18
N THR A 195 6.79 -16.18 1.31
CA THR A 195 5.87 -15.87 2.42
C THR A 195 6.40 -16.38 3.77
N PHE A 196 6.89 -17.62 3.82
CA PHE A 196 7.54 -18.16 5.03
C PHE A 196 8.76 -17.34 5.44
N ARG A 197 9.61 -16.99 4.47
CA ARG A 197 10.79 -16.17 4.71
C ARG A 197 10.40 -14.81 5.27
N TYR A 198 9.37 -14.18 4.71
CA TYR A 198 8.86 -12.91 5.23
C TYR A 198 8.44 -13.05 6.70
N LEU A 199 7.58 -14.03 7.04
CA LEU A 199 7.11 -14.22 8.41
C LEU A 199 8.26 -14.47 9.39
N LEU A 200 9.17 -15.38 9.05
CA LEU A 200 10.31 -15.70 9.92
C LEU A 200 11.28 -14.51 10.07
N MET A 201 11.47 -13.72 9.00
CA MET A 201 12.30 -12.52 9.07
C MET A 201 11.63 -11.39 9.85
N ALA A 202 10.31 -11.26 9.76
CA ALA A 202 9.55 -10.28 10.53
C ALA A 202 9.58 -10.59 12.04
N LEU A 203 9.55 -11.87 12.43
CA LEU A 203 9.68 -12.29 13.83
C LEU A 203 11.11 -12.11 14.39
N ARG A 204 12.10 -11.86 13.53
CA ARG A 204 13.48 -11.71 13.95
C ARG A 204 13.66 -10.35 14.63
N PHE A 205 14.09 -10.36 15.89
CA PHE A 205 14.50 -9.13 16.54
C PHE A 205 15.74 -8.52 15.85
N GLN A 206 15.60 -7.30 15.35
CA GLN A 206 16.71 -6.49 14.88
C GLN A 206 16.78 -5.22 15.73
N ASN A 207 17.84 -5.05 16.54
CA ASN A 207 18.01 -3.83 17.33
C ASN A 207 18.47 -2.64 16.46
N ARG A 208 17.68 -2.25 15.46
CA ARG A 208 17.97 -1.11 14.57
C ARG A 208 17.59 0.22 15.22
N LEU A 209 16.60 0.20 16.12
CA LEU A 209 16.03 1.39 16.73
C LEU A 209 16.70 1.79 18.05
N GLY A 210 17.51 0.90 18.66
CA GLY A 210 18.03 1.08 20.02
C GLY A 210 17.01 0.76 21.11
N LEU A 211 15.88 0.17 20.74
CA LEU A 211 14.82 -0.26 21.65
C LEU A 211 15.11 -1.65 22.23
N GLN A 212 14.49 -1.95 23.36
CA GLN A 212 14.55 -3.29 23.94
C GLN A 212 13.86 -4.31 23.02
N GLY A 213 14.32 -5.56 23.05
CA GLY A 213 13.76 -6.67 22.26
C GLY A 213 12.27 -6.93 22.42
N THR A 214 11.69 -6.43 23.51
CA THR A 214 10.29 -6.58 23.88
C THR A 214 9.47 -5.30 23.67
N SER A 215 10.08 -4.22 23.16
CA SER A 215 9.43 -2.92 22.97
C SER A 215 9.11 -2.73 21.48
N PHE A 216 7.85 -2.97 21.10
CA PHE A 216 7.38 -2.85 19.73
C PHE A 216 5.91 -2.42 19.62
N GLU A 217 5.54 -2.00 18.41
CA GLU A 217 4.19 -1.76 17.91
C GLU A 217 4.09 -2.25 16.46
N ILE A 218 3.04 -3.01 16.14
CA ILE A 218 2.66 -3.39 14.78
C ILE A 218 1.29 -2.79 14.50
N CYS A 219 1.11 -2.17 13.34
CA CYS A 219 -0.16 -1.57 12.99
C CYS A 219 -0.51 -1.83 11.53
N GLY A 220 -1.72 -2.33 11.28
CA GLY A 220 -2.27 -2.55 9.94
C GLY A 220 -3.59 -1.80 9.77
N MET A 221 -3.75 -1.06 8.67
CA MET A 221 -4.94 -0.27 8.39
C MET A 221 -5.34 -0.36 6.92
N VAL A 222 -6.64 -0.61 6.68
CA VAL A 222 -7.32 -0.38 5.40
C VAL A 222 -8.28 0.78 5.59
N TYR A 223 -8.04 1.86 4.87
CA TYR A 223 -8.82 3.09 4.98
C TYR A 223 -9.17 3.63 3.60
N ALA A 224 -10.25 4.42 3.55
CA ALA A 224 -10.63 5.14 2.35
C ALA A 224 -9.84 6.45 2.24
N THR A 225 -9.26 6.70 1.08
CA THR A 225 -8.51 7.91 0.76
C THR A 225 -8.79 8.34 -0.67
N GLY A 226 -8.27 9.49 -1.09
CA GLY A 226 -8.51 10.02 -2.42
C GLY A 226 -9.80 10.83 -2.57
N PHE A 227 -9.91 11.45 -3.75
CA PHE A 227 -11.11 12.17 -4.15
C PHE A 227 -12.29 11.23 -4.42
N GLU A 228 -12.01 10.02 -4.92
CA GLU A 228 -12.99 8.99 -5.31
C GLU A 228 -13.14 7.87 -4.28
N ASP A 229 -12.68 8.07 -3.04
CA ASP A 229 -12.88 7.11 -1.94
C ASP A 229 -12.27 5.71 -2.20
N PHE A 230 -11.10 5.66 -2.85
CA PHE A 230 -10.41 4.40 -3.08
C PHE A 230 -9.78 3.87 -1.79
N LYS A 231 -9.59 2.56 -1.69
CA LYS A 231 -8.99 1.94 -0.51
C LYS A 231 -7.48 1.90 -0.62
N ALA A 232 -6.81 2.15 0.50
CA ALA A 232 -5.38 1.95 0.65
C ALA A 232 -5.11 1.09 1.89
N LEU A 233 -4.23 0.12 1.74
CA LEU A 233 -3.64 -0.69 2.80
C LEU A 233 -2.32 -0.04 3.22
N LEU A 234 -2.19 0.25 4.51
CA LEU A 234 -1.01 0.82 5.14
C LEU A 234 -0.61 -0.06 6.31
N PHE A 235 0.68 -0.36 6.42
CA PHE A 235 1.19 -1.23 7.45
C PHE A 235 2.50 -0.70 8.02
N GLN A 236 2.62 -0.76 9.34
CA GLN A 236 3.80 -0.49 10.14
C GLN A 236 4.23 -1.80 10.79
N ASP A 237 5.47 -2.21 10.53
CA ASP A 237 6.01 -3.47 11.05
C ASP A 237 6.66 -3.31 12.44
N LEU A 238 7.17 -4.44 12.97
CA LEU A 238 7.87 -4.53 14.25
C LEU A 238 9.08 -3.59 14.36
N ASP A 239 9.76 -3.35 13.25
CA ASP A 239 10.93 -2.48 13.19
C ASP A 239 10.53 -1.01 12.91
N LEU A 240 9.24 -0.66 12.80
CA LEU A 240 8.74 0.66 12.39
C LEU A 240 9.11 1.06 10.95
N GLU A 241 9.32 0.08 10.09
CA GLU A 241 9.31 0.25 8.65
C GLU A 241 7.86 0.29 8.16
N TYR A 242 7.64 1.01 7.06
CA TYR A 242 6.30 1.24 6.54
C TYR A 242 6.14 0.66 5.15
N SER A 243 4.99 0.05 4.90
CA SER A 243 4.61 -0.41 3.57
C SER A 243 3.19 0.02 3.24
N ALA A 244 2.92 0.24 1.96
CA ALA A 244 1.60 0.58 1.47
C ALA A 244 1.29 -0.06 0.12
N SER A 245 0.00 -0.29 -0.12
CA SER A 245 -0.57 -0.73 -1.38
C SER A 245 -1.97 -0.17 -1.54
N SER A 246 -2.38 0.14 -2.77
CA SER A 246 -3.76 0.50 -3.13
C SER A 246 -4.25 -0.29 -4.34
N ASP A 247 -3.52 -1.35 -4.67
CA ASP A 247 -3.90 -2.30 -5.69
C ASP A 247 -5.09 -3.14 -5.23
N GLN A 248 -6.09 -3.28 -6.10
CA GLN A 248 -7.35 -3.95 -5.77
C GLN A 248 -7.15 -5.43 -5.50
N ASP A 249 -6.27 -6.09 -6.26
CA ASP A 249 -5.97 -7.50 -6.08
C ASP A 249 -5.28 -7.76 -4.75
N THR A 250 -4.37 -6.87 -4.35
CA THR A 250 -3.72 -6.88 -3.04
C THR A 250 -4.75 -6.66 -1.92
N LEU A 251 -5.64 -5.68 -2.04
CA LEU A 251 -6.70 -5.44 -1.04
C LEU A 251 -7.64 -6.64 -0.88
N ASN A 252 -7.99 -7.32 -1.97
CA ASN A 252 -8.80 -8.52 -1.97
C ASN A 252 -8.08 -9.69 -1.28
N THR A 253 -6.78 -9.85 -1.50
CA THR A 253 -5.96 -10.86 -0.82
C THR A 253 -5.76 -10.54 0.67
N ALA A 254 -5.73 -9.26 1.05
CA ALA A 254 -5.59 -8.84 2.45
C ALA A 254 -6.86 -9.10 3.27
N TYR A 255 -8.05 -9.07 2.65
CA TYR A 255 -9.33 -9.22 3.36
C TYR A 255 -9.41 -10.54 4.16
N PRO A 256 -9.14 -11.73 3.57
CA PRO A 256 -9.09 -12.98 4.33
C PRO A 256 -8.08 -12.97 5.47
N ALA A 257 -6.93 -12.30 5.32
CA ALA A 257 -5.94 -12.20 6.39
C ALA A 257 -6.48 -11.40 7.59
N PHE A 258 -7.16 -10.27 7.33
CA PHE A 258 -7.85 -9.51 8.38
C PHE A 258 -9.01 -10.29 9.02
N GLU A 259 -9.75 -11.07 8.24
CA GLU A 259 -10.83 -11.91 8.76
C GLU A 259 -10.29 -13.04 9.64
N ILE A 260 -9.20 -13.71 9.25
CA ILE A 260 -8.52 -14.70 10.08
C ILE A 260 -7.99 -14.08 11.38
N LEU A 261 -7.39 -12.88 11.30
CA LEU A 261 -6.94 -12.14 12.48
C LEU A 261 -8.11 -11.83 13.42
N ASN A 262 -9.22 -11.33 12.89
CA ASN A 262 -10.42 -11.02 13.66
C ASN A 262 -11.02 -12.27 14.33
N GLN A 263 -11.08 -13.40 13.61
CA GLN A 263 -11.52 -14.68 14.16
C GLN A 263 -10.57 -15.18 15.26
N THR A 264 -9.27 -14.95 15.10
CA THR A 264 -8.25 -15.35 16.08
C THR A 264 -8.36 -14.52 17.37
N LEU A 265 -8.63 -13.22 17.25
CA LEU A 265 -8.88 -12.33 18.39
C LEU A 265 -10.16 -12.63 19.15
N ALA A 266 -11.14 -13.31 18.54
CA ALA A 266 -12.33 -13.78 19.25
C ALA A 266 -12.00 -14.87 20.29
N ASN A 267 -10.89 -15.60 20.10
CA ASN A 267 -10.47 -16.69 20.98
C ASN A 267 -9.54 -16.22 22.12
N VAL A 268 -8.96 -15.03 22.00
CA VAL A 268 -8.14 -14.42 23.06
C VAL A 268 -9.06 -13.73 24.07
N LYS A 269 -8.71 -13.76 25.37
CA LYS A 269 -9.52 -13.13 26.44
C LYS A 269 -9.76 -11.65 26.15
N GLN A 270 -10.98 -11.34 25.70
CA GLN A 270 -11.40 -9.96 25.50
C GLN A 270 -11.71 -9.33 26.85
N VAL A 271 -11.07 -8.20 27.13
CA VAL A 271 -11.50 -7.35 28.24
C VAL A 271 -12.68 -6.55 27.71
N LYS A 272 -13.88 -6.78 28.26
CA LYS A 272 -15.01 -5.88 28.03
C LYS A 272 -14.63 -4.52 28.58
N SER A 273 -14.18 -3.60 27.74
CA SER A 273 -14.21 -2.20 28.09
C SER A 273 -15.68 -1.80 28.21
N ASN A 274 -16.04 -1.10 29.30
CA ASN A 274 -17.21 -0.23 29.24
C ASN A 274 -17.00 0.67 28.03
N PRO A 275 -18.02 0.92 27.18
CA PRO A 275 -17.90 1.87 26.10
C PRO A 275 -17.62 3.24 26.72
N LEU A 276 -16.34 3.60 26.84
CA LEU A 276 -15.89 4.96 27.03
C LEU A 276 -16.44 5.73 25.84
N ARG A 277 -17.58 6.41 26.06
CA ARG A 277 -18.29 7.34 25.14
C ARG A 277 -17.77 7.27 23.70
N ALA A 278 -18.23 6.27 22.97
CA ALA A 278 -17.79 5.94 21.63
C ALA A 278 -18.43 6.85 20.56
N ASP A 279 -18.40 8.18 20.74
CA ASP A 279 -19.05 9.10 19.78
C ASP A 279 -18.17 10.21 19.18
N ASP A 280 -16.94 10.47 19.62
CA ASP A 280 -16.25 11.70 19.14
C ASP A 280 -14.79 11.57 18.66
N TYR A 281 -14.20 10.37 18.52
CA TYR A 281 -12.75 10.25 18.26
C TYR A 281 -12.29 9.54 16.97
N LEU A 282 -13.13 8.82 16.23
CA LEU A 282 -12.69 8.12 15.00
C LEU A 282 -12.76 8.97 13.72
N PRO A 283 -11.88 8.73 12.72
CA PRO A 283 -12.12 9.10 11.34
C PRO A 283 -13.53 8.69 10.93
N SER A 284 -14.28 9.56 10.25
CA SER A 284 -15.72 9.29 10.02
C SER A 284 -16.05 8.02 9.25
N ASP A 285 -15.07 7.40 8.60
CA ASP A 285 -15.19 6.11 7.87
C ASP A 285 -14.87 4.89 8.76
N LEU A 286 -14.29 5.12 9.95
CA LEU A 286 -14.07 4.15 11.03
C LEU A 286 -14.99 4.40 12.25
N VAL A 287 -15.78 5.47 12.28
CA VAL A 287 -16.76 5.78 13.36
C VAL A 287 -17.79 4.68 13.59
N GLN A 288 -18.11 3.87 12.56
CA GLN A 288 -19.00 2.72 12.72
C GLN A 288 -18.35 1.50 13.39
N CYS A 289 -17.05 1.55 13.65
CA CYS A 289 -16.32 0.43 14.20
C CYS A 289 -16.31 0.46 15.72
N LYS A 290 -16.80 -0.62 16.35
CA LYS A 290 -16.64 -0.81 17.81
C LYS A 290 -15.16 -1.02 18.12
N SER A 291 -14.59 -0.14 18.96
CA SER A 291 -13.27 -0.35 19.53
C SER A 291 -13.33 -1.54 20.49
N ASN A 292 -12.53 -2.56 20.20
CA ASN A 292 -12.34 -3.69 21.08
C ASN A 292 -10.86 -3.76 21.48
N TYR A 293 -10.62 -4.27 22.68
CA TYR A 293 -9.28 -4.39 23.23
C TYR A 293 -9.09 -5.76 23.87
N ALA A 294 -7.95 -6.38 23.59
CA ALA A 294 -7.55 -7.66 24.15
C ALA A 294 -6.17 -7.53 24.81
N ILE A 295 -6.02 -8.10 26.00
CA ILE A 295 -4.74 -8.21 26.69
C ILE A 295 -4.21 -9.62 26.47
N MET A 296 -3.00 -9.72 25.93
CA MET A 296 -2.30 -10.99 25.74
C MET A 296 -1.39 -11.21 26.95
N ALA A 297 -1.64 -12.28 27.70
CA ALA A 297 -0.93 -12.57 28.94
C ALA A 297 0.24 -13.54 28.74
N THR A 298 0.18 -14.37 27.69
CA THR A 298 1.20 -15.39 27.40
C THR A 298 1.89 -15.15 26.06
N MET A 299 3.09 -15.71 25.88
CA MET A 299 3.78 -15.68 24.58
C MET A 299 2.99 -16.43 23.49
N ASP A 300 2.23 -17.45 23.88
CA ASP A 300 1.33 -18.19 23.01
C ASP A 300 0.21 -17.29 22.46
N ASP A 301 -0.41 -16.47 23.32
CA ASP A 301 -1.40 -15.47 22.90
C ASP A 301 -0.79 -14.45 21.93
N ILE A 302 0.44 -13.99 22.23
CA ILE A 302 1.18 -13.01 21.41
C ILE A 302 1.44 -13.58 20.01
N ILE A 303 2.02 -14.77 19.90
CA ILE A 303 2.31 -15.43 18.61
C ILE A 303 1.02 -15.71 17.84
N THR A 304 -0.02 -16.16 18.55
CA THR A 304 -1.33 -16.44 17.96
C THR A 304 -1.94 -15.21 17.27
N VAL A 305 -1.74 -14.01 17.79
CA VAL A 305 -2.23 -12.78 17.15
C VAL A 305 -1.22 -12.20 16.15
N MET A 306 0.07 -12.28 16.46
CA MET A 306 1.14 -11.66 15.67
C MET A 306 1.27 -12.28 14.27
N ILE A 307 1.18 -13.61 14.12
CA ILE A 307 1.33 -14.26 12.81
C ILE A 307 0.23 -13.85 11.82
N PRO A 308 -1.09 -13.94 12.16
CA PRO A 308 -2.13 -13.40 11.28
C PRO A 308 -1.98 -11.90 11.01
N LEU A 309 -1.54 -11.10 11.99
CA LEU A 309 -1.33 -9.66 11.80
C LEU A 309 -0.22 -9.38 10.78
N LEU A 310 0.92 -10.08 10.86
CA LEU A 310 2.00 -9.96 9.88
C LEU A 310 1.56 -10.34 8.47
N LEU A 311 0.63 -11.31 8.33
CA LEU A 311 0.05 -11.68 7.04
C LEU A 311 -0.87 -10.61 6.44
N THR A 312 -1.26 -9.58 7.20
CA THR A 312 -2.00 -8.43 6.66
C THR A 312 -1.09 -7.39 5.98
N SER A 313 0.23 -7.54 6.10
CA SER A 313 1.20 -6.63 5.49
C SER A 313 1.11 -6.60 3.96
N PRO A 314 1.13 -5.40 3.32
CA PRO A 314 1.25 -5.25 1.87
C PRO A 314 2.33 -6.12 1.26
N LEU A 315 3.48 -6.29 1.93
CA LEU A 315 4.57 -7.10 1.41
C LEU A 315 4.22 -8.58 1.36
N ALA A 316 3.61 -9.13 2.42
CA ALA A 316 3.15 -10.52 2.46
C ALA A 316 2.04 -10.75 1.42
N VAL A 317 1.05 -9.86 1.42
CA VAL A 317 -0.14 -9.94 0.59
C VAL A 317 0.20 -9.78 -0.89
N ALA A 318 1.05 -8.81 -1.26
CA ALA A 318 1.47 -8.63 -2.65
C ALA A 318 2.23 -9.85 -3.18
N ASN A 319 3.10 -10.47 -2.36
CA ASN A 319 3.79 -11.71 -2.73
C ASN A 319 2.81 -12.87 -2.97
N LEU A 320 1.81 -12.99 -2.09
CA LEU A 320 0.74 -13.99 -2.23
C LEU A 320 -0.16 -13.72 -3.43
N THR A 321 -0.47 -12.45 -3.73
CA THR A 321 -1.22 -12.04 -4.91
C THR A 321 -0.46 -12.38 -6.19
N LYS A 322 0.84 -12.03 -6.29
CA LYS A 322 1.69 -12.38 -7.43
C LYS A 322 1.77 -13.90 -7.61
N PHE A 323 1.94 -14.64 -6.51
CA PHE A 323 1.92 -16.10 -6.54
C PHE A 323 0.58 -16.67 -7.05
N ARG A 324 -0.55 -16.14 -6.58
CA ARG A 324 -1.89 -16.54 -7.05
C ARG A 324 -2.07 -16.26 -8.54
N THR A 325 -1.68 -15.07 -9.01
CA THR A 325 -1.78 -14.67 -10.42
C THR A 325 -0.93 -15.57 -11.31
N MET A 326 0.31 -15.84 -10.90
CA MET A 326 1.19 -16.78 -11.60
C MET A 326 0.52 -18.16 -11.72
N VAL A 327 0.04 -18.74 -10.62
CA VAL A 327 -0.64 -20.04 -10.69
C VAL A 327 -1.88 -20.00 -11.58
N LEU A 328 -2.69 -18.94 -11.51
CA LEU A 328 -3.89 -18.78 -12.34
C LEU A 328 -3.57 -18.76 -13.84
N LEU A 329 -2.53 -18.02 -14.24
CA LEU A 329 -2.15 -17.87 -15.65
C LEU A 329 -1.53 -19.14 -16.25
N THR A 330 -0.95 -20.00 -15.40
CA THR A 330 -0.27 -21.21 -15.84
C THR A 330 -1.06 -22.49 -15.64
N CYS A 331 -2.28 -22.43 -15.09
CA CYS A 331 -3.15 -23.60 -14.96
C CYS A 331 -3.60 -24.11 -16.34
N ASN A 332 -3.57 -25.44 -16.53
CA ASN A 332 -4.17 -26.07 -17.72
C ASN A 332 -5.66 -25.68 -17.87
N ALA A 333 -6.19 -25.71 -19.10
CA ALA A 333 -7.55 -25.28 -19.44
C ALA A 333 -8.69 -25.94 -18.63
N GLU A 334 -8.44 -27.07 -17.94
CA GLU A 334 -9.39 -27.76 -17.06
C GLU A 334 -9.34 -27.27 -15.58
N GLY A 335 -8.27 -26.56 -15.20
CA GLY A 335 -7.99 -26.09 -13.85
C GLY A 335 -8.50 -24.67 -13.61
N ILE A 336 -9.81 -24.50 -13.43
CA ILE A 336 -10.36 -23.18 -13.09
C ILE A 336 -9.94 -22.80 -11.67
N VAL A 337 -9.13 -21.75 -11.51
CA VAL A 337 -8.88 -21.11 -10.21
C VAL A 337 -9.87 -19.96 -10.07
N GLN A 338 -10.74 -20.04 -9.05
CA GLN A 338 -11.76 -19.01 -8.81
C GLN A 338 -11.25 -18.03 -7.75
N VAL A 339 -11.09 -16.76 -8.14
CA VAL A 339 -10.76 -15.65 -7.25
C VAL A 339 -12.05 -15.13 -6.60
N TYR A 340 -12.00 -14.82 -5.31
CA TYR A 340 -13.14 -14.27 -4.59
C TYR A 340 -13.35 -12.79 -4.94
N LYS A 341 -14.62 -12.35 -4.92
CA LYS A 341 -15.07 -11.03 -5.40
C LYS A 341 -14.51 -9.86 -4.57
N ASP A 342 -14.51 -8.68 -5.18
CA ASP A 342 -14.26 -7.39 -4.53
C ASP A 342 -15.17 -7.18 -3.31
N ILE A 343 -14.55 -6.97 -2.15
CA ILE A 343 -15.25 -6.63 -0.91
C ILE A 343 -14.80 -5.24 -0.51
N ASP A 344 -15.77 -4.34 -0.29
CA ASP A 344 -15.53 -3.05 0.33
C ASP A 344 -15.47 -3.24 1.85
N TYR A 345 -14.31 -2.97 2.44
CA TYR A 345 -14.09 -3.06 3.88
C TYR A 345 -13.12 -1.99 4.36
N ASN A 346 -13.24 -1.66 5.65
CA ASN A 346 -12.26 -0.89 6.40
C ASN A 346 -11.80 -1.76 7.57
N ALA A 347 -10.53 -1.69 7.90
CA ALA A 347 -9.93 -2.48 8.97
C ALA A 347 -8.85 -1.64 9.67
N PHE A 348 -8.73 -1.77 10.98
CA PHE A 348 -7.61 -1.23 11.73
C PHE A 348 -7.31 -2.17 12.89
N PHE A 349 -6.06 -2.59 12.97
CA PHE A 349 -5.52 -3.45 14.02
C PHE A 349 -4.18 -2.90 14.47
N GLU A 350 -4.02 -2.76 15.78
CA GLU A 350 -2.81 -2.29 16.42
C GLU A 350 -2.45 -3.29 17.51
N MET A 351 -1.20 -3.73 17.53
CA MET A 351 -0.62 -4.57 18.57
C MET A 351 0.59 -3.85 19.16
N HIS A 352 0.56 -3.54 20.45
CA HIS A 352 1.65 -2.83 21.11
C HIS A 352 2.01 -3.42 22.46
N THR A 353 3.20 -3.06 22.94
CA THR A 353 3.67 -3.38 24.29
C THR A 353 3.58 -2.13 25.18
N SER A 354 3.30 -2.35 26.46
CA SER A 354 3.20 -1.26 27.46
C SER A 354 4.49 -0.44 27.54
N THR A 355 5.65 -1.09 27.51
CA THR A 355 6.97 -0.45 27.49
C THR A 355 7.14 0.47 26.28
N PHE A 356 6.72 0.01 25.10
CA PHE A 356 6.83 0.81 23.87
C PHE A 356 5.99 2.08 23.94
N LYS A 357 4.78 1.99 24.49
CA LYS A 357 3.89 3.15 24.67
C LYS A 357 4.46 4.19 25.63
N GLU A 358 5.33 3.80 26.55
CA GLU A 358 6.05 4.74 27.42
C GLU A 358 7.25 5.34 26.71
N ASP A 359 8.08 4.50 26.08
CA ASP A 359 9.27 4.91 25.33
C ASP A 359 8.93 5.89 24.18
N SER A 360 7.74 5.75 23.58
CA SER A 360 7.31 6.51 22.41
C SER A 360 6.78 7.91 22.72
N LYS A 361 6.46 8.25 23.98
CA LYS A 361 5.80 9.53 24.33
C LYS A 361 6.63 10.75 23.97
N ASP A 362 7.95 10.64 24.09
CA ASP A 362 8.88 11.75 23.87
C ASP A 362 9.29 11.89 22.39
N TRP A 363 8.71 11.09 21.50
CA TRP A 363 9.11 11.10 20.10
C TRP A 363 8.55 12.30 19.35
N ASN A 364 9.41 12.89 18.51
CA ASN A 364 9.08 14.02 17.64
C ASN A 364 8.55 13.55 16.25
N ALA A 365 7.99 12.34 16.19
CA ALA A 365 7.29 11.76 15.04
C ALA A 365 6.04 11.05 15.58
N MET A 366 4.97 10.99 14.78
CA MET A 366 3.76 10.26 15.16
C MET A 366 3.89 8.80 14.76
N ARG A 367 3.39 7.92 15.62
CA ARG A 367 3.17 6.51 15.28
C ARG A 367 1.99 6.37 14.34
N LEU A 368 1.83 5.20 13.70
CA LEU A 368 0.68 4.99 12.83
C LEU A 368 -0.62 5.03 13.64
N SER A 369 -0.64 4.37 14.80
CA SER A 369 -1.73 4.40 15.78
C SER A 369 -2.10 5.83 16.18
N GLU A 370 -1.11 6.61 16.63
CA GLU A 370 -1.28 8.02 17.01
C GLU A 370 -1.81 8.89 15.87
N ALA A 371 -1.37 8.63 14.63
CA ALA A 371 -1.83 9.37 13.46
C ALA A 371 -3.28 9.03 13.10
N VAL A 372 -3.72 7.78 13.35
CA VAL A 372 -5.12 7.37 13.19
C VAL A 372 -5.99 7.97 14.29
N ASP A 373 -5.55 7.92 15.55
CA ASP A 373 -6.21 8.55 16.69
C ASP A 373 -6.32 10.07 16.52
N GLY A 374 -5.26 10.68 15.99
CA GLY A 374 -5.19 12.10 15.62
C GLY A 374 -5.98 12.47 14.36
N ARG A 375 -6.71 11.52 13.76
CA ARG A 375 -7.55 11.68 12.56
C ARG A 375 -6.81 12.20 11.33
N LEU A 376 -5.51 11.98 11.24
CA LEU A 376 -4.68 12.43 10.12
C LEU A 376 -5.11 11.79 8.80
N PHE A 377 -5.54 10.53 8.85
CA PHE A 377 -6.00 9.76 7.70
C PHE A 377 -7.52 9.86 7.47
N SER A 378 -8.23 10.68 8.27
CA SER A 378 -9.65 10.87 8.02
C SER A 378 -9.86 11.76 6.82
N ARG A 379 -10.53 11.22 5.79
CA ARG A 379 -10.92 11.97 4.61
C ARG A 379 -11.67 13.25 4.97
N ARG A 380 -12.60 13.19 5.93
CA ARG A 380 -13.33 14.39 6.39
C ARG A 380 -12.40 15.46 6.97
N THR A 381 -11.47 15.08 7.85
CA THR A 381 -10.49 16.02 8.45
C THR A 381 -9.55 16.64 7.42
N LEU A 382 -9.10 15.84 6.44
CA LEU A 382 -8.20 16.31 5.38
C LEU A 382 -8.86 17.35 4.47
N ILE A 383 -10.17 17.23 4.25
CA ILE A 383 -10.92 18.10 3.34
C ILE A 383 -11.49 19.32 4.09
N SER A 384 -11.88 19.18 5.36
CA SER A 384 -12.54 20.25 6.13
C SER A 384 -11.59 21.32 6.68
N ASP A 385 -10.31 21.27 6.30
CA ASP A 385 -9.24 22.12 6.83
C ASP A 385 -9.13 22.05 8.38
N GLY A 386 -9.60 20.96 8.99
CA GLY A 386 -9.69 20.81 10.45
C GLY A 386 -10.72 21.72 11.12
N LYS A 387 -11.49 22.52 10.36
CA LYS A 387 -12.62 23.29 10.88
C LYS A 387 -13.82 22.37 10.96
N TYR A 388 -14.42 22.27 12.14
CA TYR A 388 -15.67 21.54 12.35
C TYR A 388 -16.77 22.30 11.59
N PHE A 389 -17.30 21.71 10.52
CA PHE A 389 -18.51 22.26 9.90
C PHE A 389 -19.70 21.87 10.76
N GLU A 390 -20.51 22.86 11.16
CA GLU A 390 -21.75 22.69 11.93
C GLU A 390 -22.80 21.80 11.25
N LYS A 391 -22.58 21.41 9.99
CA LYS A 391 -23.47 20.54 9.22
C LYS A 391 -22.64 19.51 8.42
N PRO A 392 -22.46 18.26 8.90
CA PRO A 392 -21.67 17.24 8.20
C PRO A 392 -22.32 16.73 6.89
N GLU A 393 -23.65 16.87 6.76
CA GLU A 393 -24.42 16.33 5.63
C GLU A 393 -24.21 17.11 4.31
N TRP A 394 -24.21 18.46 4.36
CA TRP A 394 -23.97 19.26 3.15
C TRP A 394 -22.57 18.99 2.57
N PHE A 395 -21.59 18.78 3.46
CA PHE A 395 -20.21 18.54 3.10
C PHE A 395 -20.05 17.16 2.44
N ALA A 396 -20.68 16.13 3.01
CA ALA A 396 -20.75 14.81 2.40
C ALA A 396 -21.42 14.87 1.02
N GLN A 397 -22.52 15.62 0.88
CA GLN A 397 -23.20 15.80 -0.40
C GLN A 397 -22.32 16.54 -1.42
N ARG A 398 -21.59 17.58 -1.00
CA ARG A 398 -20.64 18.30 -1.85
C ARG A 398 -19.49 17.40 -2.30
N MET A 399 -19.04 16.49 -1.44
CA MET A 399 -17.98 15.52 -1.75
C MET A 399 -18.41 14.43 -2.73
N VAL A 400 -19.71 14.15 -2.85
CA VAL A 400 -20.24 13.29 -3.91
C VAL A 400 -20.42 14.08 -5.21
N SER A 401 -20.82 15.36 -5.12
CA SER A 401 -21.05 16.19 -6.30
C SER A 401 -19.76 16.64 -6.99
N LEU A 402 -18.70 16.92 -6.24
CA LEU A 402 -17.41 17.43 -6.76
C LEU A 402 -16.76 16.47 -7.76
N PRO A 403 -16.55 15.16 -7.46
CA PRO A 403 -16.03 14.21 -8.43
C PRO A 403 -16.89 14.13 -9.70
N HIS A 404 -18.22 14.23 -9.57
CA HIS A 404 -19.14 14.21 -10.72
C HIS A 404 -19.10 15.51 -11.56
N GLU A 405 -18.85 16.66 -10.94
CA GLU A 405 -18.59 17.91 -11.65
C GLU A 405 -17.26 17.83 -12.43
N MET A 406 -16.23 17.26 -11.79
CA MET A 406 -14.89 17.11 -12.36
C MET A 406 -14.80 15.99 -13.41
N SER A 407 -15.64 14.96 -13.33
CA SER A 407 -15.68 13.88 -14.33
C SER A 407 -16.18 14.33 -15.69
N LYS A 408 -16.81 15.52 -15.77
CA LYS A 408 -17.24 16.13 -17.03
C LYS A 408 -16.09 16.83 -17.76
N TRP A 409 -14.93 16.97 -17.13
CA TRP A 409 -13.77 17.62 -17.72
C TRP A 409 -13.13 16.70 -18.74
N VAL A 410 -12.74 17.28 -19.88
CA VAL A 410 -11.98 16.56 -20.88
C VAL A 410 -10.51 16.93 -20.70
N ILE A 411 -9.72 15.95 -20.28
CA ILE A 411 -8.29 16.10 -20.03
C ILE A 411 -7.54 15.87 -21.34
N ASP A 412 -6.80 16.87 -21.78
CA ASP A 412 -5.90 16.84 -22.94
C ASP A 412 -4.45 16.85 -22.44
N GLU A 413 -3.47 16.60 -23.31
CA GLU A 413 -2.05 16.50 -22.87
C GLU A 413 -1.52 17.78 -22.20
N ARG A 414 -2.03 18.93 -22.62
CA ARG A 414 -1.53 20.27 -22.22
C ARG A 414 -2.56 21.11 -21.50
N SER A 415 -3.81 20.68 -21.45
CA SER A 415 -4.92 21.53 -20.99
C SER A 415 -6.11 20.73 -20.52
N ILE A 416 -6.96 21.37 -19.73
CA ILE A 416 -8.21 20.77 -19.24
C ILE A 416 -9.36 21.60 -19.80
N MET A 417 -10.25 20.94 -20.54
CA MET A 417 -11.44 21.56 -21.10
C MET A 417 -12.63 21.39 -20.16
N VAL A 418 -13.21 22.52 -19.76
CA VAL A 418 -14.35 22.57 -18.83
C VAL A 418 -15.60 23.08 -19.56
N PRO A 419 -16.74 22.37 -19.47
CA PRO A 419 -18.02 22.88 -19.94
C PRO A 419 -18.55 23.97 -19.01
N CYS A 420 -18.71 25.20 -19.51
CA CYS A 420 -19.09 26.37 -18.70
C CYS A 420 -20.32 27.11 -19.24
N GLY A 421 -21.32 26.38 -19.75
CA GLY A 421 -22.52 26.91 -20.40
C GLY A 421 -23.14 28.13 -19.73
N ALA A 422 -23.43 28.04 -18.43
CA ALA A 422 -24.13 29.11 -17.71
C ALA A 422 -23.32 30.41 -17.59
N GLN A 423 -22.03 30.32 -17.24
CA GLN A 423 -21.20 31.51 -17.07
C GLN A 423 -20.89 32.20 -18.41
N VAL A 424 -20.65 31.42 -19.46
CA VAL A 424 -20.43 31.96 -20.81
C VAL A 424 -21.72 32.60 -21.34
N CYS A 425 -22.86 31.93 -21.17
CA CYS A 425 -24.16 32.45 -21.55
C CYS A 425 -24.49 33.77 -20.83
N TYR A 426 -24.24 33.86 -19.52
CA TYR A 426 -24.43 35.11 -18.77
C TYR A 426 -23.60 36.27 -19.35
N ARG A 427 -22.32 36.04 -19.66
CA ARG A 427 -21.44 37.07 -20.23
C ARG A 427 -21.86 37.48 -21.65
N VAL A 428 -22.25 36.51 -22.48
CA VAL A 428 -22.81 36.77 -23.82
C VAL A 428 -24.11 37.55 -23.71
N LEU A 429 -24.98 37.21 -22.77
CA LEU A 429 -26.26 37.88 -22.54
C LEU A 429 -26.04 39.34 -22.14
N VAL A 430 -25.08 39.63 -21.25
CA VAL A 430 -24.72 41.02 -20.90
C VAL A 430 -24.23 41.78 -22.13
N ALA A 431 -23.35 41.19 -22.93
CA ALA A 431 -22.88 41.81 -24.18
C ALA A 431 -24.03 42.03 -25.18
N PHE A 432 -24.97 41.08 -25.26
CA PHE A 432 -26.15 41.16 -26.10
C PHE A 432 -27.12 42.24 -25.64
N LEU A 433 -27.31 42.43 -24.33
CA LEU A 433 -28.13 43.52 -23.79
C LEU A 433 -27.53 44.90 -24.12
N ILE A 434 -26.19 45.03 -24.05
CA ILE A 434 -25.50 46.28 -24.42
C ILE A 434 -25.66 46.57 -25.92
N ALA A 435 -25.40 45.57 -26.77
CA ALA A 435 -25.51 45.72 -28.23
C ALA A 435 -26.97 45.89 -28.69
N GLY A 436 -27.89 45.14 -28.08
CA GLY A 436 -29.33 45.19 -28.34
C GLY A 436 -29.95 46.53 -27.90
N GLY A 437 -29.49 47.10 -26.78
CA GLY A 437 -29.84 48.46 -26.38
C GLY A 437 -29.47 49.50 -27.43
N GLY A 438 -28.28 49.36 -28.06
CA GLY A 438 -27.87 50.19 -29.19
C GLY A 438 -28.78 50.05 -30.42
N PHE A 439 -29.25 48.83 -30.71
CA PHE A 439 -30.21 48.58 -31.79
C PHE A 439 -31.58 49.19 -31.50
N CYS A 440 -32.08 49.09 -30.26
CA CYS A 440 -33.34 49.70 -29.85
C CYS A 440 -33.29 51.23 -29.95
N ILE A 441 -32.17 51.87 -29.60
CA ILE A 441 -31.98 53.32 -29.74
C ILE A 441 -32.07 53.77 -31.21
N MET A 442 -31.62 52.94 -32.15
CA MET A 442 -31.79 53.22 -33.58
C MET A 442 -33.24 53.04 -34.07
N ALA A 443 -33.99 52.13 -33.45
CA ALA A 443 -35.36 51.80 -33.86
C ALA A 443 -36.42 52.79 -33.30
N VAL A 444 -36.13 53.45 -32.18
CA VAL A 444 -37.01 54.46 -31.59
C VAL A 444 -36.86 55.78 -32.37
N GLY A 445 -37.90 56.18 -33.10
CA GLY A 445 -37.90 57.36 -33.97
C GLY A 445 -37.89 58.72 -33.24
N GLU A 446 -37.98 58.75 -31.92
CA GLU A 446 -37.88 59.97 -31.12
C GLU A 446 -36.41 60.38 -30.96
N ARG A 447 -35.99 61.39 -31.72
CA ARG A 447 -34.61 61.89 -31.71
C ARG A 447 -34.36 62.73 -30.46
N ILE A 448 -33.38 62.32 -29.65
CA ILE A 448 -32.78 63.17 -28.62
C ILE A 448 -32.08 64.34 -29.33
N ALA A 449 -32.45 65.58 -28.99
CA ALA A 449 -31.89 66.77 -29.64
C ALA A 449 -30.37 66.87 -29.41
N GLY A 450 -29.60 66.89 -30.50
CA GLY A 450 -28.14 67.07 -30.49
C GLY A 450 -27.29 65.80 -30.49
N VAL A 451 -27.89 64.59 -30.52
CA VAL A 451 -27.14 63.32 -30.56
C VAL A 451 -27.52 62.53 -31.81
N ASP A 452 -26.52 62.07 -32.56
CA ASP A 452 -26.72 61.15 -33.68
C ASP A 452 -26.92 59.72 -33.15
N PRO A 453 -28.11 59.11 -33.33
CA PRO A 453 -28.40 57.75 -32.85
C PRO A 453 -27.45 56.69 -33.43
N SER A 454 -26.94 56.92 -34.64
CA SER A 454 -26.02 55.98 -35.29
C SER A 454 -24.66 55.91 -34.61
N ASN A 455 -24.13 57.06 -34.17
CA ASN A 455 -22.88 57.14 -33.41
C ASN A 455 -23.04 56.55 -32.00
N LEU A 456 -24.17 56.78 -31.33
CA LEU A 456 -24.39 56.19 -30.00
C LEU A 456 -24.48 54.66 -30.07
N SER A 457 -25.12 54.12 -31.12
CA SER A 457 -25.16 52.69 -31.38
C SER A 457 -23.76 52.12 -31.64
N SER A 458 -22.93 52.76 -32.46
CA SER A 458 -21.57 52.30 -32.72
C SER A 458 -20.69 52.29 -31.46
N TYR A 459 -20.83 53.29 -30.58
CA TYR A 459 -20.16 53.30 -29.27
C TYR A 459 -20.62 52.14 -28.38
N LEU A 460 -21.92 51.84 -28.32
CA LEU A 460 -22.45 50.72 -27.53
C LEU A 460 -21.96 49.36 -28.04
N TRP A 461 -21.85 49.19 -29.36
CA TRP A 461 -21.27 48.00 -29.96
C TRP A 461 -19.77 47.86 -29.64
N LEU A 462 -19.02 48.97 -29.67
CA LEU A 462 -17.63 48.99 -29.24
C LEU A 462 -17.47 48.63 -27.76
N VAL A 463 -18.35 49.15 -26.89
CA VAL A 463 -18.36 48.83 -25.45
C VAL A 463 -18.68 47.34 -25.24
N ALA A 464 -19.65 46.77 -25.97
CA ALA A 464 -19.96 45.35 -25.90
C ALA A 464 -18.77 44.47 -26.34
N GLY A 465 -18.09 44.84 -27.43
CA GLY A 465 -16.88 44.17 -27.89
C GLY A 465 -15.72 44.27 -26.89
N PHE A 466 -15.51 45.46 -26.32
CA PHE A 466 -14.49 45.70 -25.30
C PHE A 466 -14.78 44.91 -24.02
N TYR A 467 -16.03 44.85 -23.58
CA TYR A 467 -16.45 44.05 -22.43
C TYR A 467 -16.12 42.56 -22.62
N LEU A 468 -16.43 41.99 -23.78
CA LEU A 468 -16.07 40.60 -24.10
C LEU A 468 -14.56 40.37 -24.12
N LEU A 469 -13.77 41.33 -24.64
CA LEU A 469 -12.32 41.27 -24.62
C LEU A 469 -11.75 41.30 -23.20
N VAL A 470 -12.25 42.17 -22.33
CA VAL A 470 -11.86 42.23 -20.91
C VAL A 470 -12.26 40.96 -20.16
N CYS A 471 -13.46 40.43 -20.43
CA CYS A 471 -13.91 39.17 -19.88
C CYS A 471 -13.12 37.96 -20.40
N LYS A 472 -12.55 38.05 -21.61
CA LYS A 472 -11.64 37.04 -22.12
C LYS A 472 -10.27 37.14 -21.43
N SER A 473 -9.67 38.33 -21.39
CA SER A 473 -8.33 38.54 -20.85
C SER A 473 -8.21 38.30 -19.34
N ARG A 474 -9.29 38.52 -18.58
CA ARG A 474 -9.26 38.36 -17.12
C ARG A 474 -9.25 36.90 -16.66
N TYR A 475 -9.77 35.96 -17.45
CA TYR A 475 -10.05 34.61 -16.97
C TYR A 475 -9.23 33.51 -17.64
N VAL A 476 -8.80 33.70 -18.90
CA VAL A 476 -8.02 32.69 -19.64
C VAL A 476 -7.04 33.38 -20.57
N GLU A 477 -5.78 32.94 -20.56
CA GLU A 477 -4.71 33.51 -21.39
C GLU A 477 -5.02 33.38 -22.90
N GLU A 478 -5.59 32.23 -23.33
CA GLU A 478 -6.03 31.98 -24.70
C GLU A 478 -7.40 31.28 -24.75
N TRP A 479 -8.43 32.00 -25.20
CA TRP A 479 -9.76 31.42 -25.45
C TRP A 479 -10.13 31.46 -26.94
N PRO A 480 -10.04 30.33 -27.68
CA PRO A 480 -10.42 30.29 -29.09
C PRO A 480 -11.92 30.51 -29.29
N TRP A 481 -12.29 31.25 -30.33
CA TRP A 481 -13.70 31.52 -30.65
C TRP A 481 -14.52 30.25 -30.91
N LYS A 482 -13.90 29.22 -31.50
CA LYS A 482 -14.53 27.90 -31.68
C LYS A 482 -14.99 27.31 -30.34
N ASP A 483 -14.11 27.34 -29.33
CA ASP A 483 -14.41 26.76 -28.01
C ASP A 483 -15.41 27.65 -27.24
N PHE A 484 -15.31 28.97 -27.39
CA PHE A 484 -16.28 29.94 -26.86
C PHE A 484 -17.70 29.66 -27.35
N LEU A 485 -17.88 29.46 -28.67
CA LEU A 485 -19.19 29.15 -29.27
C LEU A 485 -19.73 27.78 -28.84
N HIS A 486 -18.85 26.82 -28.54
CA HIS A 486 -19.25 25.53 -27.97
C HIS A 486 -19.43 25.56 -26.45
N PHE A 487 -19.35 26.73 -25.81
CA PHE A 487 -19.45 26.92 -24.36
C PHE A 487 -18.42 26.12 -23.55
N ARG A 488 -17.22 25.95 -24.12
CA ARG A 488 -16.10 25.24 -23.51
C ARG A 488 -14.96 26.22 -23.24
N VAL A 489 -14.31 26.03 -22.10
CA VAL A 489 -13.15 26.82 -21.70
C VAL A 489 -11.95 25.89 -21.57
N ARG A 490 -10.88 26.19 -22.29
CA ARG A 490 -9.60 25.47 -22.20
C ARG A 490 -8.74 26.15 -21.14
N CYS A 491 -8.49 25.48 -20.03
CA CYS A 491 -7.61 25.97 -18.96
C CYS A 491 -6.22 25.34 -19.09
N ARG A 492 -5.17 26.15 -18.96
CA ARG A 492 -3.75 25.73 -19.03
C ARG A 492 -3.05 25.79 -17.67
N SER A 493 -3.70 26.33 -16.62
CA SER A 493 -3.16 26.35 -15.25
C SER A 493 -4.21 26.01 -14.19
N VAL A 494 -3.75 25.67 -12.98
CA VAL A 494 -4.63 25.42 -11.82
C VAL A 494 -5.36 26.70 -11.41
N SER A 495 -4.72 27.87 -11.44
CA SER A 495 -5.40 29.14 -11.14
C SER A 495 -6.49 29.50 -12.15
N GLU A 496 -6.29 29.25 -13.45
CA GLU A 496 -7.34 29.45 -14.47
C GLU A 496 -8.53 28.51 -14.20
N LEU A 497 -8.24 27.24 -13.93
CA LEU A 497 -9.26 26.24 -13.65
C LEU A 497 -10.09 26.62 -12.41
N HIS A 498 -9.44 27.14 -11.37
CA HIS A 498 -10.09 27.71 -10.20
C HIS A 498 -10.94 28.95 -10.54
N ALA A 499 -10.41 29.88 -11.33
CA ALA A 499 -11.11 31.12 -11.69
C ALA A 499 -12.41 30.88 -12.49
N ILE A 500 -12.43 29.80 -13.29
CA ILE A 500 -13.59 29.41 -14.09
C ILE A 500 -14.57 28.56 -13.29
N THR A 501 -14.10 27.52 -12.61
CA THR A 501 -14.98 26.55 -11.93
C THR A 501 -15.42 27.00 -10.54
N GLY A 502 -14.66 27.88 -9.89
CA GLY A 502 -14.83 28.24 -8.48
C GLY A 502 -14.44 27.12 -7.51
N ILE A 503 -13.91 25.98 -7.98
CA ILE A 503 -13.49 24.86 -7.13
C ILE A 503 -12.16 25.19 -6.46
N ASN A 504 -11.99 24.84 -5.18
CA ASN A 504 -10.76 25.09 -4.44
C ASN A 504 -9.53 24.47 -5.16
N LYS A 505 -8.45 25.24 -5.24
CA LYS A 505 -7.17 24.86 -5.87
C LYS A 505 -6.60 23.55 -5.33
N GLN A 506 -6.69 23.30 -4.02
CA GLN A 506 -6.22 22.05 -3.39
C GLN A 506 -7.04 20.84 -3.82
N PHE A 507 -8.35 21.00 -4.01
CA PHE A 507 -9.22 19.93 -4.51
C PHE A 507 -8.97 19.61 -5.97
N ILE A 508 -8.75 20.64 -6.79
CA ILE A 508 -8.28 20.47 -8.17
C ILE A 508 -6.99 19.65 -8.16
N MET A 509 -6.02 20.04 -7.34
CA MET A 509 -4.73 19.37 -7.26
C MET A 509 -4.84 17.91 -6.80
N ALA A 510 -5.64 17.63 -5.78
CA ALA A 510 -5.86 16.27 -5.27
C ALA A 510 -6.48 15.36 -6.35
N LYS A 511 -7.43 15.88 -7.15
CA LYS A 511 -8.00 15.13 -8.28
C LYS A 511 -6.98 14.89 -9.38
N LEU A 512 -6.17 15.89 -9.74
CA LEU A 512 -5.11 15.72 -10.73
C LEU A 512 -4.08 14.67 -10.30
N LEU A 513 -3.69 14.66 -9.02
CA LEU A 513 -2.78 13.64 -8.47
C LEU A 513 -3.41 12.25 -8.44
N HIS A 514 -4.72 12.17 -8.18
CA HIS A 514 -5.48 10.91 -8.25
C HIS A 514 -5.49 10.35 -9.67
N ASP A 515 -5.73 11.20 -10.68
CA ASP A 515 -5.80 10.79 -12.09
C ASP A 515 -4.42 10.52 -12.72
N ASP A 516 -3.35 11.19 -12.28
CA ASP A 516 -1.96 10.97 -12.72
C ASP A 516 -1.53 9.51 -12.52
N SER A 517 -1.89 8.90 -11.39
CA SER A 517 -1.65 7.48 -11.11
C SER A 517 -2.49 6.52 -11.98
N GLY A 518 -3.60 7.01 -12.54
CA GLY A 518 -4.55 6.24 -13.35
C GLY A 518 -4.18 6.11 -14.83
N GLY A 519 -3.06 6.69 -15.28
CA GLY A 519 -2.68 6.76 -16.69
C GLY A 519 -3.26 7.97 -17.43
N SER A 520 -3.51 9.07 -16.74
CA SER A 520 -3.86 10.36 -17.37
C SER A 520 -2.84 10.73 -18.44
N MET A 521 -3.28 11.38 -19.53
CA MET A 521 -2.40 11.89 -20.59
C MET A 521 -1.83 13.27 -20.27
N LEU A 522 -2.25 13.89 -19.16
CA LEU A 522 -1.89 15.26 -18.80
C LEU A 522 -0.42 15.37 -18.38
N LYS A 523 0.37 16.09 -19.17
CA LYS A 523 1.74 16.47 -18.79
C LYS A 523 1.71 17.71 -17.93
N THR A 524 2.46 17.70 -16.83
CA THR A 524 2.50 18.82 -15.88
C THR A 524 3.80 19.61 -15.97
N ARG A 525 3.70 20.94 -15.91
CA ARG A 525 4.82 21.89 -15.89
C ARG A 525 4.69 22.86 -14.73
N GLY A 526 5.69 23.71 -14.52
CA GLY A 526 5.68 24.76 -13.51
C GLY A 526 6.43 24.38 -12.23
N PRO A 527 6.54 25.32 -11.27
CA PRO A 527 7.43 25.19 -10.12
C PRO A 527 7.04 24.05 -9.16
N TYR A 528 5.75 23.74 -9.04
CA TYR A 528 5.21 22.81 -8.05
C TYR A 528 4.88 21.41 -8.61
N ASN A 529 5.37 21.05 -9.81
CA ASN A 529 4.98 19.82 -10.52
C ASN A 529 5.72 18.55 -10.05
N LYS A 530 6.67 18.65 -9.10
CA LYS A 530 7.61 17.55 -8.78
C LYS A 530 6.96 16.29 -8.20
N VAL A 531 5.75 16.42 -7.69
CA VAL A 531 4.96 15.31 -7.14
C VAL A 531 4.39 14.42 -8.25
N PHE A 532 4.04 15.01 -9.40
CA PHE A 532 3.43 14.33 -10.54
C PHE A 532 4.40 13.39 -11.25
N LEU A 533 3.89 12.28 -11.77
CA LEU A 533 4.64 11.27 -12.52
C LEU A 533 4.94 11.78 -13.94
N GLN A 534 3.94 12.30 -14.64
CA GLN A 534 4.09 12.80 -16.00
C GLN A 534 4.45 14.28 -16.03
N ARG A 535 5.70 14.57 -16.39
CA ARG A 535 6.28 15.92 -16.36
C ARG A 535 6.94 16.25 -17.68
N ASP A 536 6.81 17.51 -18.07
CA ASP A 536 7.55 18.11 -19.17
C ASP A 536 7.97 19.52 -18.75
N ALA A 537 9.24 19.85 -18.99
CA ALA A 537 9.84 21.10 -18.53
C ALA A 537 9.38 22.30 -19.37
N ASN A 538 9.09 22.06 -20.66
CA ASN A 538 8.81 23.12 -21.62
C ASN A 538 7.33 23.19 -21.99
N ASP A 539 6.61 22.07 -21.88
CA ASP A 539 5.25 21.96 -22.38
C ASP A 539 4.32 21.30 -21.34
N GLY A 540 3.02 21.59 -21.40
CA GLY A 540 2.02 20.97 -20.50
C GLY A 540 1.23 21.95 -19.63
N PHE A 541 0.42 21.36 -18.75
CA PHE A 541 -0.47 22.06 -17.84
C PHE A 541 0.29 22.61 -16.62
N SER A 542 0.13 23.90 -16.34
CA SER A 542 0.91 24.62 -15.34
C SER A 542 0.37 24.42 -13.91
N ILE A 543 1.19 23.83 -13.05
CA ILE A 543 0.99 23.72 -11.61
C ILE A 543 1.62 24.97 -10.96
N ASP A 544 0.82 26.03 -10.84
CA ASP A 544 1.22 27.37 -10.42
C ASP A 544 0.93 27.68 -8.94
N CYS A 545 0.32 26.73 -8.22
CA CYS A 545 -0.07 26.87 -6.82
C CYS A 545 0.69 25.86 -5.93
N PRO A 546 1.10 26.25 -4.71
CA PRO A 546 1.79 25.35 -3.79
C PRO A 546 0.86 24.23 -3.27
N LEU A 547 1.44 23.07 -3.00
CA LEU A 547 0.71 21.91 -2.48
C LEU A 547 0.76 21.86 -0.96
N GLU A 548 -0.38 21.62 -0.33
CA GLU A 548 -0.45 21.39 1.12
C GLU A 548 -0.19 19.91 1.47
N ILE A 549 0.35 19.64 2.67
CA ILE A 549 0.48 18.27 3.20
C ILE A 549 -0.85 17.51 3.17
N ARG A 550 -1.96 18.19 3.47
CA ARG A 550 -3.30 17.59 3.48
C ARG A 550 -3.72 17.09 2.11
N THR A 551 -3.42 17.87 1.07
CA THR A 551 -3.64 17.49 -0.34
C THR A 551 -2.82 16.26 -0.72
N LEU A 552 -1.57 16.18 -0.26
CA LEU A 552 -0.72 15.00 -0.49
C LEU A 552 -1.28 13.77 0.22
N LEU A 553 -1.62 13.89 1.52
CA LEU A 553 -2.24 12.80 2.27
C LEU A 553 -3.57 12.36 1.65
N LEU A 554 -4.40 13.30 1.23
CA LEU A 554 -5.67 13.04 0.55
C LEU A 554 -5.44 12.31 -0.77
N SER A 555 -4.37 12.59 -1.51
CA SER A 555 -4.04 11.86 -2.74
C SER A 555 -3.49 10.44 -2.50
N GLY A 556 -3.12 10.10 -1.26
CA GLY A 556 -2.47 8.84 -0.91
C GLY A 556 -0.95 8.92 -0.75
N LEU A 557 -0.38 10.13 -0.63
CA LEU A 557 1.06 10.33 -0.37
C LEU A 557 1.31 10.61 1.11
N ILE A 558 1.99 9.69 1.79
CA ILE A 558 2.17 9.72 3.24
C ILE A 558 3.58 10.20 3.57
N MET A 559 3.68 11.26 4.37
CA MET A 559 4.97 11.85 4.75
C MET A 559 5.57 11.12 5.95
N LEU A 560 6.71 10.46 5.74
CA LEU A 560 7.48 9.79 6.78
C LEU A 560 8.72 10.60 7.13
N LYS A 561 8.99 10.75 8.41
CA LYS A 561 10.21 11.38 8.92
C LYS A 561 11.32 10.33 9.03
N VAL A 562 12.47 10.61 8.44
CA VAL A 562 13.65 9.75 8.46
C VAL A 562 14.86 10.47 9.03
N ALA A 563 15.77 9.72 9.64
CA ALA A 563 17.05 10.20 10.16
C ALA A 563 18.17 9.90 9.16
N THR A 564 18.86 10.94 8.71
CA THR A 564 20.01 10.90 7.79
C THR A 564 21.30 11.22 8.54
N SER A 565 22.45 11.09 7.88
CA SER A 565 23.74 11.53 8.46
C SER A 565 23.82 13.04 8.65
N ARG A 566 23.08 13.82 7.85
CA ARG A 566 23.08 15.29 7.85
C ARG A 566 21.97 15.87 8.73
N GLY A 567 21.03 15.05 9.21
CA GLY A 567 19.88 15.53 9.98
C GLY A 567 18.63 14.68 9.85
N HIS A 568 17.48 15.34 9.76
CA HIS A 568 16.18 14.72 9.49
C HIS A 568 15.70 15.14 8.10
N ALA A 569 15.13 14.18 7.38
CA ALA A 569 14.52 14.38 6.06
C ALA A 569 13.10 13.78 6.04
N LEU A 570 12.28 14.20 5.08
CA LEU A 570 10.99 13.58 4.80
C LEU A 570 11.13 12.67 3.59
N VAL A 571 10.50 11.51 3.66
CA VAL A 571 10.37 10.56 2.55
C VAL A 571 8.88 10.29 2.37
N CYS A 572 8.40 10.34 1.13
CA CYS A 572 7.02 10.03 0.81
C CYS A 572 6.85 8.53 0.59
N LEU A 573 5.95 7.92 1.35
CA LEU A 573 5.39 6.60 1.04
C LEU A 573 4.21 6.79 0.09
N ASP A 574 4.32 6.19 -1.09
CA ASP A 574 3.31 6.30 -2.13
C ASP A 574 2.26 5.20 -1.96
N ALA A 575 1.02 5.62 -1.69
CA ALA A 575 -0.18 4.80 -1.61
C ALA A 575 -1.28 5.35 -2.53
N ARG A 576 -0.91 6.14 -3.56
CA ARG A 576 -1.83 6.62 -4.60
C ARG A 576 -2.48 5.45 -5.31
N ARG A 577 -3.64 5.66 -5.95
CA ARG A 577 -4.46 4.61 -6.59
C ARG A 577 -3.61 3.71 -7.52
N ARG A 578 -3.87 2.40 -7.50
CA ARG A 578 -3.15 1.38 -8.30
C ARG A 578 -1.67 1.20 -7.97
N THR A 579 -1.24 1.63 -6.79
CA THR A 579 0.11 1.32 -6.32
C THR A 579 0.16 -0.13 -5.86
N GLU A 580 0.91 -0.99 -6.57
CA GLU A 580 1.07 -2.40 -6.22
C GLU A 580 1.69 -2.58 -4.83
N LEU A 581 2.88 -2.03 -4.62
CA LEU A 581 3.60 -2.12 -3.36
C LEU A 581 4.68 -1.03 -3.29
N LYS A 582 4.69 -0.30 -2.19
CA LYS A 582 5.79 0.60 -1.82
C LYS A 582 6.21 0.36 -0.39
N VAL A 583 7.50 0.35 -0.15
CA VAL A 583 8.10 0.06 1.16
C VAL A 583 9.15 1.12 1.46
N VAL A 584 9.20 1.56 2.71
CA VAL A 584 10.22 2.46 3.25
C VAL A 584 10.86 1.76 4.45
N GLU A 585 12.03 1.16 4.19
CA GLU A 585 12.80 0.36 5.15
C GLU A 585 13.91 1.18 5.83
N HIS A 586 14.48 0.66 6.92
CA HIS A 586 15.71 1.20 7.48
C HIS A 586 16.88 0.89 6.55
N ARG A 587 17.69 1.92 6.23
CA ARG A 587 18.75 1.86 5.21
C ARG A 587 18.15 1.52 3.83
N GLY A 588 17.44 2.50 3.27
CA GLY A 588 16.70 2.36 2.02
C GLY A 588 17.46 1.64 0.90
N ASN A 589 16.72 0.88 0.10
CA ASN A 589 17.24 0.20 -1.07
C ASN A 589 17.72 1.24 -2.10
N GLN A 590 18.99 1.16 -2.51
CA GLN A 590 19.67 2.20 -3.30
C GLN A 590 19.11 2.37 -4.72
N GLU A 591 18.22 1.48 -5.14
CA GLU A 591 17.69 1.43 -6.51
C GLU A 591 16.37 2.19 -6.69
N GLN A 592 15.66 2.53 -5.60
CA GLN A 592 14.34 3.16 -5.69
C GLN A 592 14.42 4.70 -5.64
N GLU A 593 13.73 5.36 -6.58
CA GLU A 593 13.55 6.80 -6.56
C GLU A 593 12.44 7.16 -5.57
N HIS A 594 12.78 7.98 -4.57
CA HIS A 594 11.83 8.45 -3.57
C HIS A 594 11.58 9.95 -3.74
N LEU A 595 10.36 10.38 -3.40
CA LEU A 595 10.05 11.80 -3.25
C LEU A 595 10.43 12.25 -1.83
N VAL A 596 11.35 13.21 -1.74
CA VAL A 596 12.12 13.52 -0.53
C VAL A 596 12.12 15.03 -0.24
N CYS A 597 12.21 15.39 1.04
CA CYS A 597 12.59 16.74 1.48
C CYS A 597 13.78 16.66 2.46
N GLU A 598 14.95 17.18 2.08
CA GLU A 598 16.20 16.98 2.84
C GLU A 598 16.39 17.92 4.05
N ASP A 599 15.78 19.11 4.03
CA ASP A 599 16.22 20.27 4.85
C ASP A 599 15.26 20.64 6.00
N ILE A 600 14.65 19.66 6.69
CA ILE A 600 13.69 19.94 7.78
C ILE A 600 14.37 20.63 8.98
N ASN A 601 15.60 20.24 9.31
CA ASN A 601 16.27 20.70 10.52
C ASN A 601 16.59 22.20 10.52
N ARG A 602 16.90 22.77 9.34
CA ARG A 602 17.10 24.22 9.19
C ARG A 602 15.82 24.99 9.48
N LEU A 603 14.68 24.45 9.03
CA LEU A 603 13.36 25.06 9.20
C LEU A 603 12.90 25.01 10.66
N TYR A 604 13.21 23.94 11.38
CA TYR A 604 12.92 23.84 12.82
C TYR A 604 13.68 24.91 13.63
N LYS A 605 14.97 25.14 13.32
CA LYS A 605 15.81 26.17 13.97
C LYS A 605 15.33 27.59 13.68
N LEU A 606 14.95 27.88 12.44
CA LEU A 606 14.43 29.19 12.04
C LEU A 606 13.12 29.54 12.77
N ARG A 607 12.26 28.54 13.02
CA ARG A 607 10.96 28.76 13.68
C ARG A 607 11.08 28.99 15.19
N THR A 608 11.98 28.28 15.86
CA THR A 608 12.29 28.56 17.28
C THR A 608 12.86 29.96 17.50
N GLN A 609 13.41 30.58 16.45
CA GLN A 609 13.95 31.94 16.51
C GLN A 609 12.95 33.02 16.07
N SER A 610 12.04 32.73 15.11
CA SER A 610 11.17 33.76 14.53
C SER A 610 9.83 33.96 15.24
N GLY A 611 9.38 33.02 16.09
CA GLY A 611 8.05 33.07 16.72
C GLY A 611 6.87 33.13 15.73
N SER A 612 7.10 33.01 14.42
CA SER A 612 6.09 33.24 13.39
C SER A 612 5.34 31.94 13.05
N GLN A 613 4.01 32.03 13.11
CA GLN A 613 3.05 30.99 12.71
C GLN A 613 2.91 30.85 11.19
N GLY A 614 3.91 31.24 10.39
CA GLY A 614 3.85 31.11 8.93
C GLY A 614 3.93 29.64 8.48
N ASN A 615 3.20 29.29 7.40
CA ASN A 615 3.31 27.98 6.76
C ASN A 615 4.77 27.74 6.35
N THR A 616 5.32 26.62 6.80
CA THR A 616 6.71 26.24 6.48
C THR A 616 6.76 25.81 5.03
N ARG A 617 7.61 26.46 4.22
CA ARG A 617 7.81 26.05 2.83
C ARG A 617 8.86 24.94 2.74
N LEU A 618 8.47 23.77 2.26
CA LEU A 618 9.30 22.58 2.15
C LEU A 618 9.57 22.26 0.67
N GLN A 619 10.83 22.11 0.29
CA GLN A 619 11.15 21.76 -1.10
C GLN A 619 11.08 20.24 -1.27
N LEU A 620 10.21 19.77 -2.17
CA LEU A 620 10.19 18.36 -2.56
C LEU A 620 11.15 18.15 -3.73
N VAL A 621 11.87 17.04 -3.72
CA VAL A 621 12.78 16.63 -4.79
C VAL A 621 12.70 15.12 -4.91
N ARG A 622 12.68 14.60 -6.14
CA ARG A 622 12.88 13.17 -6.35
C ARG A 622 14.37 12.88 -6.34
N SER A 623 14.80 12.00 -5.45
CA SER A 623 16.21 11.67 -5.28
C SER A 623 16.37 10.17 -5.07
N LYS A 624 17.36 9.60 -5.77
CA LYS A 624 17.91 8.27 -5.51
C LYS A 624 19.10 8.33 -4.54
N GLU A 625 19.63 9.53 -4.31
CA GLU A 625 20.88 9.74 -3.60
C GLU A 625 20.69 9.88 -2.09
N LEU A 626 19.47 10.19 -1.63
CA LEU A 626 19.21 10.34 -0.20
C LEU A 626 19.39 9.00 0.50
N LYS A 627 20.40 8.94 1.38
CA LYS A 627 20.63 7.81 2.29
C LYS A 627 20.17 8.17 3.69
N TRP A 628 19.20 7.42 4.21
CA TRP A 628 18.81 7.49 5.62
C TRP A 628 19.23 6.24 6.38
N LYS A 629 19.45 6.41 7.68
CA LYS A 629 19.84 5.33 8.59
C LYS A 629 18.63 4.69 9.26
N ARG A 630 17.57 5.48 9.51
CA ARG A 630 16.43 5.06 10.32
C ARG A 630 15.15 5.80 9.94
N VAL A 631 14.02 5.10 9.89
CA VAL A 631 12.67 5.67 9.83
C VAL A 631 12.18 5.99 11.25
N GLN A 632 11.60 7.17 11.46
CA GLN A 632 11.13 7.60 12.79
C GLN A 632 9.61 7.51 12.96
N GLY A 633 8.83 7.68 11.88
CA GLY A 633 7.37 7.63 11.92
C GLY A 633 6.71 8.65 10.99
N VAL A 634 5.40 8.81 11.14
CA VAL A 634 4.58 9.74 10.37
C VAL A 634 4.87 11.19 10.79
N TYR A 635 4.96 12.09 9.83
CA TYR A 635 5.24 13.50 10.10
C TYR A 635 4.04 14.20 10.77
N ARG A 636 4.28 14.86 11.92
CA ARG A 636 3.25 15.46 12.79
C ARG A 636 2.58 16.71 12.22
N GLN A 637 3.31 17.51 11.45
CA GLN A 637 2.88 18.87 11.14
C GLN A 637 2.01 18.89 9.87
N THR A 638 0.74 19.29 9.99
CA THR A 638 -0.21 19.31 8.85
C THR A 638 -0.21 20.61 8.05
N TYR A 639 0.41 21.66 8.57
CA TYR A 639 0.41 23.02 7.99
C TYR A 639 1.78 23.37 7.41
N ALA A 640 2.17 22.68 6.34
CA ALA A 640 3.34 23.03 5.55
C ALA A 640 2.97 23.04 4.07
N ASP A 641 3.55 24.00 3.35
CA ASP A 641 3.35 24.19 1.92
C ASP A 641 4.58 23.62 1.20
N PHE A 642 4.39 22.85 0.15
CA PHE A 642 5.49 22.28 -0.62
C PHE A 642 5.77 23.09 -1.89
N ILE A 643 7.07 23.33 -2.10
CA ILE A 643 7.65 23.95 -3.30
C ILE A 643 8.24 22.88 -4.22
#